data_AF-G8TL22-F1
#
_entry.id   AF-G8TL22-F1
#
_cell.length_a   1.000
_cell.length_b   1.000
_cell.length_c   1.000
_cell.angle_alpha   90.00
_cell.angle_beta   90.00
_cell.angle_gamma   90.00
#
_symmetry.space_group_name_H-M   'P 1'
#
loop_
_entity.id
_entity.type
_entity.pdbx_description
1 polymer ?
#
loop_
_entity_poly.entity_id
_entity_poly.type
_entity_poly.pdbx_seq_one_letter_code
_entity_poly.pdbx_strand_id
1 'polypeptide(L)'
;MKSRIFFLLCVLMTFFSLSYAQDQCAPVGWCTQNGGTTGGGNATPVTVSNISDLTSQANGSGSRVIYVSGTMGAGVSTRVKVAANTTIIGLPGAKLYGGFDIKASNVIIRNMIVQGPGSVDVDGVDCITIQDAAATNIWIDHCDIYDGQDGNLDISNGASYITVSWTKFHYTSASQNHQFCNLIGSSDSKTSDRGRLKVTMVYNWWTTGVIERMPRVRFGQVHVVNNLFDSPGNNYCVRAGIEADILVESNYFDGVNTPIDLYENNFTAVTSRNNVYNNTTGNTAGSGTSFTPAYSMNIAPAANVKALVSNATCGAGATLPSPTQCGCGTSSSFVLTTSANPAAGGSVSRSPNASTYAPGTVVTLTATPASGYTFTGWSDGASGTNTTTTVTMNANTSVTANFTTTGGGGGTGTTLRIDDKSGTGTGYCSANGSRQNTYTGADGGYYINLSNSSGQGITWAVSAGAAGTYNLVWRYANAGSQSATTARVLVNGVLVNGAVSFPKTATWSTWTTTAQIPVTLVAGANKIRLETTTAAEFANIDWIEISGNNPTEASCSAATGARMETLVTGVNPAEVKPMVLPNPTTGLSTLRFGVTTIEKVKVNLYATDGRLIKTLTNKTYAPGTYNIPVDYTGLQKGVYFIFIHNGNSKTVLQNTFVH
;
A
#
# COMPACT_ATOMS: atom_id res chain seq x y z
N MET A 1 29.00 -13.16 -55.63
CA MET A 1 28.98 -11.91 -54.83
C MET A 1 27.90 -12.05 -53.78
N LYS A 2 28.30 -12.04 -52.50
CA LYS A 2 27.44 -12.33 -51.35
C LYS A 2 26.68 -11.05 -50.96
N SER A 3 25.36 -11.03 -51.10
CA SER A 3 24.51 -9.99 -50.49
C SER A 3 24.20 -10.41 -49.05
N ARG A 4 24.80 -9.74 -48.08
CA ARG A 4 24.49 -9.91 -46.65
C ARG A 4 23.44 -8.86 -46.27
N ILE A 5 22.23 -9.34 -46.03
CA ILE A 5 21.17 -8.62 -45.33
C ILE A 5 21.65 -8.38 -43.89
N PHE A 6 21.89 -7.11 -43.53
CA PHE A 6 22.06 -6.71 -42.14
C PHE A 6 20.69 -6.64 -41.48
N PHE A 7 20.37 -7.63 -40.66
CA PHE A 7 19.27 -7.55 -39.70
C PHE A 7 19.70 -6.55 -38.61
N LEU A 8 19.06 -5.39 -38.58
CA LEU A 8 19.15 -4.45 -37.46
C LEU A 8 18.42 -5.10 -36.27
N LEU A 9 19.15 -5.85 -35.45
CA LEU A 9 18.66 -6.37 -34.19
C LEU A 9 18.53 -5.17 -33.23
N CYS A 10 17.36 -4.53 -33.25
CA CYS A 10 16.98 -3.57 -32.23
C CYS A 10 16.76 -4.36 -30.93
N VAL A 11 17.86 -4.64 -30.23
CA VAL A 11 17.80 -5.13 -28.85
C VAL A 11 17.18 -3.99 -28.06
N LEU A 12 15.89 -4.14 -27.80
CA LEU A 12 15.18 -3.37 -26.79
C LEU A 12 15.93 -3.66 -25.47
N MET A 13 16.92 -2.84 -25.14
CA MET A 13 17.49 -2.75 -23.81
C MET A 13 16.34 -2.33 -22.91
N THR A 14 15.68 -3.32 -22.33
CA THR A 14 14.85 -3.12 -21.16
C THR A 14 15.74 -2.46 -20.12
N PHE A 15 15.44 -1.20 -19.83
CA PHE A 15 16.00 -0.47 -18.70
C PHE A 15 15.76 -1.27 -17.42
N PHE A 16 16.71 -2.15 -17.06
CA PHE A 16 16.91 -2.61 -15.69
C PHE A 16 17.57 -1.48 -14.91
N SER A 17 16.86 -0.36 -14.78
CA SER A 17 17.34 0.82 -14.06
C SER A 17 16.42 1.10 -12.89
N LEU A 18 16.44 0.25 -11.85
CA LEU A 18 15.87 0.57 -10.52
C LEU A 18 16.13 -0.50 -9.43
N SER A 19 17.22 -1.30 -9.50
CA SER A 19 17.53 -2.30 -8.45
C SER A 19 18.86 -2.13 -7.72
N TYR A 20 19.63 -1.06 -8.00
CA TYR A 20 20.99 -0.93 -7.45
C TYR A 20 21.11 -0.03 -6.22
N ALA A 21 20.08 0.77 -5.90
CA ALA A 21 20.04 1.55 -4.67
C ALA A 21 18.62 1.51 -4.10
N GLN A 22 18.43 0.65 -3.10
CA GLN A 22 17.27 0.72 -2.23
C GLN A 22 17.84 1.02 -0.84
N ASP A 23 17.62 2.23 -0.32
CA ASP A 23 17.72 2.46 1.12
C ASP A 23 16.77 1.46 1.79
N GLN A 24 17.33 0.54 2.58
CA GLN A 24 16.61 -0.63 3.09
C GLN A 24 16.00 -0.40 4.47
N CYS A 25 15.91 0.85 4.95
CA CYS A 25 15.63 1.13 6.36
C CYS A 25 16.61 0.47 7.33
N ALA A 26 17.75 0.03 6.81
CA ALA A 26 18.74 -0.73 7.54
C ALA A 26 20.12 -0.14 7.26
N PRO A 27 20.96 -0.01 8.29
CA PRO A 27 22.33 0.45 8.10
C PRO A 27 23.11 -0.54 7.23
N VAL A 28 24.08 0.00 6.49
CA VAL A 28 25.14 -0.76 5.82
C VAL A 28 26.49 -0.34 6.38
N GLY A 29 27.58 -0.97 5.94
CA GLY A 29 28.91 -0.50 6.29
C GLY A 29 29.37 -0.88 7.70
N TRP A 30 30.34 -0.14 8.22
CA TRP A 30 31.01 -0.46 9.48
C TRP A 30 30.07 -0.49 10.70
N CYS A 31 28.98 0.29 10.72
CA CYS A 31 28.06 0.28 11.86
C CYS A 31 27.20 -1.01 11.96
N THR A 32 27.23 -1.87 10.94
CA THR A 32 26.63 -3.22 10.99
C THR A 32 27.49 -4.24 11.72
N GLN A 33 28.77 -3.93 11.91
CA GLN A 33 29.73 -4.79 12.61
C GLN A 33 29.63 -4.56 14.12
N ASN A 34 30.42 -5.28 14.93
CA ASN A 34 30.46 -5.06 16.39
C ASN A 34 29.07 -5.15 17.07
N GLY A 35 28.24 -6.11 16.65
CA GLY A 35 26.88 -6.28 17.18
C GLY A 35 25.79 -5.46 16.48
N GLY A 36 26.16 -4.60 15.52
CA GLY A 36 25.22 -3.83 14.70
C GLY A 36 24.70 -2.56 15.37
N THR A 37 23.89 -1.80 14.64
CA THR A 37 23.30 -0.53 15.10
C THR A 37 21.78 -0.64 15.01
N THR A 38 21.10 -0.56 16.16
CA THR A 38 19.64 -0.66 16.31
C THR A 38 19.03 0.59 16.94
N GLY A 39 19.85 1.49 17.50
CA GLY A 39 19.40 2.72 18.16
C GLY A 39 18.45 2.41 19.32
N GLY A 40 17.32 3.11 19.34
CA GLY A 40 16.20 2.88 20.25
C GLY A 40 15.42 1.59 20.04
N GLY A 41 15.73 0.81 19.00
CA GLY A 41 15.05 -0.44 18.68
C GLY A 41 13.53 -0.25 18.54
N ASN A 42 12.76 -1.06 19.27
CA ASN A 42 11.30 -1.06 19.25
C ASN A 42 10.67 -0.19 20.35
N ALA A 43 11.43 0.71 20.99
CA ALA A 43 10.87 1.61 21.99
C ALA A 43 9.76 2.48 21.35
N THR A 44 8.67 2.69 22.08
CA THR A 44 7.55 3.52 21.60
C THR A 44 8.05 4.93 21.28
N PRO A 45 7.81 5.45 20.06
CA PRO A 45 8.25 6.78 19.69
C PRO A 45 7.61 7.88 20.52
N VAL A 46 8.42 8.86 20.94
CA VAL A 46 7.96 10.11 21.56
C VAL A 46 8.20 11.25 20.57
N THR A 47 7.17 12.03 20.27
CA THR A 47 7.31 13.22 19.41
C THR A 47 7.62 14.45 20.26
N VAL A 48 8.68 15.17 19.89
CA VAL A 48 9.12 16.41 20.54
C VAL A 48 9.08 17.58 19.55
N SER A 49 8.74 18.77 20.03
CA SER A 49 8.62 19.98 19.21
C SER A 49 9.35 21.20 19.80
N ASN A 50 10.11 21.01 20.88
CA ASN A 50 10.93 22.04 21.49
C ASN A 50 12.26 21.46 21.97
N ILE A 51 13.24 22.34 22.19
CA ILE A 51 14.61 21.95 22.51
C ILE A 51 14.76 21.32 23.90
N SER A 52 13.92 21.71 24.87
CA SER A 52 13.97 21.19 26.23
C SER A 52 13.59 19.70 26.23
N ASP A 53 12.51 19.35 25.54
CA ASP A 53 12.06 17.97 25.40
C ASP A 53 13.05 17.13 24.59
N LEU A 54 13.57 17.66 23.47
CA LEU A 54 14.59 16.95 22.69
C LEU A 54 15.83 16.65 23.54
N THR A 55 16.33 17.63 24.29
CA THR A 55 17.51 17.46 25.16
C THR A 55 17.25 16.44 26.27
N SER A 56 16.06 16.50 26.89
CA SER A 56 15.68 15.58 27.96
C SER A 56 15.56 14.14 27.44
N GLN A 57 14.87 13.94 26.30
CA GLN A 57 14.66 12.61 25.73
C GLN A 57 15.96 12.02 25.18
N ALA A 58 16.76 12.80 24.45
CA ALA A 58 17.99 12.32 23.81
C ALA A 58 19.07 11.92 24.81
N ASN A 59 19.12 12.58 25.98
CA ASN A 59 20.06 12.26 27.06
C ASN A 59 19.48 11.28 28.09
N GLY A 60 18.28 10.73 27.84
CA GLY A 60 17.59 9.81 28.74
C GLY A 60 18.24 8.43 28.81
N SER A 61 18.01 7.71 29.91
CA SER A 61 18.48 6.33 30.07
C SER A 61 17.54 5.29 29.44
N GLY A 62 18.12 4.20 28.94
CA GLY A 62 17.40 3.11 28.27
C GLY A 62 17.07 3.43 26.80
N SER A 63 16.44 2.48 26.11
CA SER A 63 16.11 2.65 24.70
C SER A 63 15.12 3.78 24.46
N ARG A 64 15.39 4.64 23.47
CA ARG A 64 14.55 5.80 23.11
C ARG A 64 14.39 5.92 21.61
N VAL A 65 13.15 6.09 21.15
CA VAL A 65 12.84 6.53 19.79
C VAL A 65 12.19 7.90 19.87
N ILE A 66 12.78 8.88 19.21
CA ILE A 66 12.41 10.30 19.32
C ILE A 66 12.10 10.81 17.92
N TYR A 67 10.88 11.30 17.73
CA TYR A 67 10.48 12.02 16.52
C TYR A 67 10.57 13.51 16.76
N VAL A 68 11.31 14.22 15.92
CA VAL A 68 11.52 15.66 16.04
C VAL A 68 10.58 16.36 15.05
N SER A 69 9.83 17.36 15.52
CA SER A 69 8.93 18.16 14.68
C SER A 69 9.30 19.64 14.74
N GLY A 70 9.24 20.31 13.59
CA GLY A 70 9.47 21.75 13.48
C GLY A 70 10.93 22.17 13.64
N THR A 71 11.14 23.49 13.80
CA THR A 71 12.46 24.08 14.01
C THR A 71 12.68 24.39 15.49
N MET A 72 13.86 24.07 16.01
CA MET A 72 14.25 24.33 17.40
C MET A 72 15.72 24.68 17.53
N GLY A 73 16.11 25.18 18.70
CA GLY A 73 17.48 25.59 19.01
C GLY A 73 17.76 27.08 18.74
N ALA A 74 18.91 27.53 19.22
CA ALA A 74 19.33 28.93 19.24
C ALA A 74 20.76 29.14 18.71
N GLY A 75 21.29 28.19 17.93
CA GLY A 75 22.63 28.24 17.36
C GLY A 75 23.64 27.53 18.27
N VAL A 76 24.85 28.07 18.39
CA VAL A 76 25.99 27.38 19.03
C VAL A 76 25.80 26.96 20.48
N SER A 77 24.99 27.70 21.24
CA SER A 77 24.68 27.36 22.63
C SER A 77 23.80 26.13 22.77
N THR A 78 23.17 25.68 21.67
CA THR A 78 22.29 24.52 21.64
C THR A 78 23.08 23.26 21.28
N ARG A 79 23.45 22.48 22.30
CA ARG A 79 24.11 21.18 22.16
C ARG A 79 23.26 20.07 22.76
N VAL A 80 22.76 19.17 21.92
CA VAL A 80 21.96 18.02 22.33
C VAL A 80 22.88 16.82 22.56
N LYS A 81 23.07 16.44 23.83
CA LYS A 81 23.78 15.23 24.20
C LYS A 81 22.92 14.00 23.90
N VAL A 82 23.51 13.00 23.24
CA VAL A 82 22.79 11.77 22.86
C VAL A 82 23.34 10.58 23.64
N ALA A 83 22.48 9.96 24.45
CA ALA A 83 22.80 8.78 25.23
C ALA A 83 22.71 7.49 24.40
N ALA A 84 23.22 6.39 24.96
CA ALA A 84 23.24 5.11 24.27
C ALA A 84 21.84 4.56 23.98
N ASN A 85 21.70 3.76 22.92
CA ASN A 85 20.43 3.13 22.50
C ASN A 85 19.35 4.15 22.15
N THR A 86 19.72 5.17 21.36
CA THR A 86 18.83 6.28 21.01
C THR A 86 18.65 6.36 19.50
N THR A 87 17.41 6.47 19.04
CA THR A 87 17.04 6.81 17.67
C THR A 87 16.38 8.18 17.66
N ILE A 88 16.93 9.12 16.90
CA ILE A 88 16.34 10.44 16.64
C ILE A 88 16.00 10.49 15.15
N ILE A 89 14.73 10.75 14.83
CA ILE A 89 14.27 10.86 13.44
C ILE A 89 13.52 12.18 13.27
N GLY A 90 13.93 13.01 12.33
CA GLY A 90 13.18 14.19 11.95
C GLY A 90 11.92 13.85 11.18
N LEU A 91 10.79 14.48 11.55
CA LEU A 91 9.64 14.59 10.65
C LEU A 91 9.97 15.57 9.52
N PRO A 92 9.19 15.61 8.41
CA PRO A 92 9.50 16.48 7.29
C PRO A 92 9.74 17.94 7.70
N GLY A 93 10.91 18.47 7.35
CA GLY A 93 11.34 19.84 7.69
C GLY A 93 11.81 20.03 9.14
N ALA A 94 11.98 18.95 9.92
CA ALA A 94 12.52 19.03 11.28
C ALA A 94 13.96 19.56 11.26
N LYS A 95 14.19 20.60 12.06
CA LYS A 95 15.44 21.35 12.04
C LYS A 95 15.93 21.64 13.44
N LEU A 96 17.20 21.33 13.68
CA LEU A 96 17.97 21.79 14.83
C LEU A 96 18.91 22.91 14.38
N TYR A 97 18.70 24.12 14.90
CA TYR A 97 19.67 25.20 14.84
C TYR A 97 20.59 25.09 16.06
N GLY A 98 21.72 24.42 15.88
CA GLY A 98 22.60 23.92 16.94
C GLY A 98 23.32 22.64 16.49
N GLY A 99 23.57 21.72 17.42
CA GLY A 99 24.16 20.43 17.05
C GLY A 99 24.04 19.32 18.07
N PHE A 100 24.53 18.13 17.70
CA PHE A 100 24.49 16.91 18.50
C PHE A 100 25.88 16.53 19.02
N ASP A 101 25.96 16.15 20.28
CA ASP A 101 27.16 15.58 20.90
C ASP A 101 26.92 14.10 21.20
N ILE A 102 27.62 13.21 20.50
CA ILE A 102 27.46 11.76 20.60
C ILE A 102 28.74 11.15 21.20
N LYS A 103 28.62 10.68 22.44
CA LYS A 103 29.71 10.05 23.21
C LYS A 103 29.36 8.64 23.68
N ALA A 104 28.33 8.06 23.08
CA ALA A 104 27.69 6.83 23.52
C ALA A 104 27.43 5.89 22.33
N SER A 105 27.19 4.62 22.61
CA SER A 105 27.04 3.59 21.59
C SER A 105 25.59 3.38 21.14
N ASN A 106 25.42 2.74 19.99
CA ASN A 106 24.13 2.34 19.46
C ASN A 106 23.18 3.53 19.27
N VAL A 107 23.58 4.47 18.40
CA VAL A 107 22.83 5.71 18.13
C VAL A 107 22.44 5.80 16.66
N ILE A 108 21.20 6.21 16.39
CA ILE A 108 20.70 6.49 15.06
C ILE A 108 20.22 7.95 15.02
N ILE A 109 20.68 8.74 14.06
CA ILE A 109 20.09 10.05 13.74
C ILE A 109 19.72 10.05 12.26
N ARG A 110 18.43 10.27 11.96
CA ARG A 110 17.94 10.32 10.58
C ARG A 110 17.05 11.51 10.27
N ASN A 111 16.99 11.89 9.00
CA ASN A 111 16.04 12.88 8.47
C ASN A 111 16.04 14.23 9.19
N MET A 112 17.19 14.62 9.76
CA MET A 112 17.33 15.88 10.49
C MET A 112 18.03 16.91 9.62
N ILE A 113 17.48 18.13 9.59
CA ILE A 113 18.25 19.31 9.20
C ILE A 113 19.04 19.77 10.43
N VAL A 114 20.36 19.82 10.34
CA VAL A 114 21.24 20.31 11.42
C VAL A 114 22.03 21.48 10.88
N GLN A 115 21.71 22.67 11.40
CA GLN A 115 22.31 23.91 10.94
C GLN A 115 23.11 24.56 12.08
N GLY A 116 24.37 24.89 11.82
CA GLY A 116 25.17 25.79 12.65
C GLY A 116 25.01 27.26 12.21
N PRO A 117 25.61 28.22 12.94
CA PRO A 117 25.44 29.65 12.64
C PRO A 117 26.32 30.17 11.49
N GLY A 118 27.18 29.34 10.91
CA GLY A 118 28.21 29.72 9.93
C GLY A 118 29.62 29.47 10.45
N SER A 119 30.52 29.05 9.54
CA SER A 119 31.89 28.68 9.86
C SER A 119 32.72 29.89 10.30
N VAL A 120 33.31 29.83 11.49
CA VAL A 120 34.21 30.85 12.03
C VAL A 120 35.47 30.27 12.68
N ASP A 121 35.76 28.98 12.48
CA ASP A 121 36.94 28.30 13.04
C ASP A 121 36.93 28.29 14.58
N VAL A 122 35.84 27.80 15.16
CA VAL A 122 35.73 27.64 16.62
C VAL A 122 35.87 26.15 16.94
N ASP A 123 37.10 25.75 17.27
CA ASP A 123 37.52 24.37 17.53
C ASP A 123 36.45 23.52 18.24
N GLY A 124 36.04 22.44 17.57
CA GLY A 124 35.16 21.39 18.13
C GLY A 124 33.69 21.79 18.27
N VAL A 125 33.24 22.86 17.60
CA VAL A 125 31.82 23.26 17.54
C VAL A 125 31.21 22.85 16.20
N ASP A 126 31.11 21.54 16.00
CA ASP A 126 30.55 20.95 14.77
C ASP A 126 29.03 20.88 14.81
N CYS A 127 28.35 20.76 13.66
CA CYS A 127 26.91 20.41 13.69
C CYS A 127 26.66 19.05 14.35
N ILE A 128 27.51 18.04 14.08
CA ILE A 128 27.46 16.76 14.78
C ILE A 128 28.88 16.35 15.18
N THR A 129 29.10 16.18 16.48
CA THR A 129 30.39 15.72 17.02
C THR A 129 30.23 14.31 17.55
N ILE A 130 30.97 13.35 16.98
CA ILE A 130 31.02 11.96 17.42
C ILE A 130 32.40 11.69 18.00
N GLN A 131 32.48 11.46 19.30
CA GLN A 131 33.78 11.33 19.94
C GLN A 131 33.79 10.42 21.14
N ASP A 132 35.00 10.04 21.53
CA ASP A 132 35.33 9.18 22.66
C ASP A 132 35.14 7.69 22.32
N ALA A 133 35.91 6.83 22.98
CA ALA A 133 35.96 5.39 22.72
C ALA A 133 34.63 4.65 22.92
N ALA A 134 33.69 5.24 23.67
CA ALA A 134 32.36 4.69 23.90
C ALA A 134 31.39 4.99 22.75
N ALA A 135 31.71 5.94 21.86
CA ALA A 135 30.92 6.23 20.67
C ALA A 135 31.15 5.15 19.60
N THR A 136 30.37 4.08 19.67
CA THR A 136 30.43 2.97 18.72
C THR A 136 29.06 2.58 18.16
N ASN A 137 29.00 2.02 16.95
CA ASN A 137 27.75 1.57 16.34
C ASN A 137 26.77 2.73 16.16
N ILE A 138 27.15 3.66 15.28
CA ILE A 138 26.38 4.89 15.04
C ILE A 138 26.00 4.97 13.56
N TRP A 139 24.74 5.33 13.30
CA TRP A 139 24.22 5.51 11.96
C TRP A 139 23.62 6.92 11.81
N ILE A 140 24.24 7.72 10.94
CA ILE A 140 23.74 9.04 10.53
C ILE A 140 23.21 8.90 9.12
N ASP A 141 21.93 9.18 8.89
CA ASP A 141 21.30 8.86 7.61
C ASP A 141 20.27 9.88 7.13
N HIS A 142 20.28 10.23 5.85
CA HIS A 142 19.31 11.21 5.30
C HIS A 142 19.31 12.53 6.09
N CYS A 143 20.46 13.02 6.55
CA CYS A 143 20.53 14.34 7.20
C CYS A 143 20.91 15.42 6.19
N ASP A 144 20.51 16.67 6.44
CA ASP A 144 21.02 17.85 5.74
C ASP A 144 21.81 18.69 6.75
N ILE A 145 23.13 18.73 6.61
CA ILE A 145 24.05 19.26 7.62
C ILE A 145 24.88 20.39 7.02
N TYR A 146 24.78 21.59 7.58
CA TYR A 146 25.46 22.75 7.03
C TYR A 146 25.77 23.84 8.04
N ASP A 147 26.73 24.69 7.67
CA ASP A 147 27.12 25.89 8.41
C ASP A 147 27.61 25.61 9.85
N GLY A 148 28.23 24.45 10.08
CA GLY A 148 28.98 24.19 11.31
C GLY A 148 30.00 25.28 11.60
N GLN A 149 30.26 25.59 12.88
CA GLN A 149 31.23 26.63 13.25
C GLN A 149 32.67 26.20 12.95
N ASP A 150 32.94 24.92 13.14
CA ASP A 150 34.13 24.19 12.72
C ASP A 150 33.70 23.20 11.61
N GLY A 151 33.57 21.91 11.92
CA GLY A 151 33.09 20.89 10.99
C GLY A 151 31.57 20.83 10.86
N ASN A 152 31.10 20.23 9.78
CA ASN A 152 29.69 19.82 9.70
C ASN A 152 29.48 18.50 10.48
N LEU A 153 30.39 17.52 10.33
CA LEU A 153 30.34 16.29 11.12
C LEU A 153 31.73 15.70 11.31
N ASP A 154 32.18 15.67 12.56
CA ASP A 154 33.50 15.19 12.95
C ASP A 154 33.43 13.92 13.81
N ILE A 155 34.41 13.03 13.58
CA ILE A 155 34.55 11.72 14.21
C ILE A 155 35.95 11.61 14.80
N SER A 156 36.08 11.52 16.12
CA SER A 156 37.40 11.58 16.77
C SER A 156 37.52 10.75 18.05
N ASN A 157 38.71 10.78 18.67
CA ASN A 157 38.97 10.24 20.01
C ASN A 157 38.57 8.76 20.19
N GLY A 158 38.87 7.93 19.19
CA GLY A 158 38.67 6.49 19.26
C GLY A 158 37.24 6.00 19.00
N ALA A 159 36.33 6.87 18.55
CA ALA A 159 35.02 6.49 18.03
C ALA A 159 35.15 5.50 16.86
N SER A 160 34.21 4.58 16.68
CA SER A 160 34.37 3.50 15.69
C SER A 160 33.07 2.80 15.32
N TYR A 161 33.05 2.06 14.20
CA TYR A 161 31.85 1.36 13.71
C TYR A 161 30.72 2.34 13.37
N ILE A 162 31.01 3.27 12.47
CA ILE A 162 30.10 4.37 12.12
C ILE A 162 29.78 4.29 10.64
N THR A 163 28.53 4.56 10.28
CA THR A 163 28.13 4.78 8.90
C THR A 163 27.42 6.12 8.80
N VAL A 164 27.86 6.94 7.86
CA VAL A 164 27.16 8.14 7.42
C VAL A 164 26.65 7.85 6.00
N SER A 165 25.34 7.84 5.84
CA SER A 165 24.71 7.54 4.56
C SER A 165 23.69 8.57 4.13
N TRP A 166 23.49 8.73 2.81
CA TRP A 166 22.47 9.61 2.25
C TRP A 166 22.45 11.01 2.86
N THR A 167 23.58 11.50 3.35
CA THR A 167 23.64 12.78 4.07
C THR A 167 24.16 13.85 3.12
N LYS A 168 23.46 14.98 3.09
CA LYS A 168 23.87 16.14 2.31
C LYS A 168 24.67 17.07 3.21
N PHE A 169 25.78 17.54 2.68
CA PHE A 169 26.70 18.46 3.31
C PHE A 169 26.92 19.68 2.44
N HIS A 170 26.75 20.86 3.01
CA HIS A 170 27.00 22.11 2.31
C HIS A 170 27.39 23.23 3.28
N TYR A 171 27.80 24.37 2.72
CA TYR A 171 27.94 25.62 3.47
C TYR A 171 27.26 26.73 2.67
N THR A 172 26.75 27.73 3.37
CA THR A 172 26.14 28.92 2.77
C THR A 172 27.07 30.12 2.89
N SER A 173 26.61 31.29 2.42
CA SER A 173 27.33 32.56 2.58
C SER A 173 27.50 33.00 4.04
N ALA A 174 26.87 32.32 5.00
CA ALA A 174 27.15 32.53 6.42
C ALA A 174 28.58 32.07 6.81
N SER A 175 29.20 31.23 5.99
CA SER A 175 30.50 30.60 6.22
C SER A 175 31.56 31.23 5.31
N GLN A 176 32.70 31.66 5.87
CA GLN A 176 33.69 32.48 5.15
C GLN A 176 35.13 31.94 5.15
N ASN A 177 35.50 31.02 6.04
CA ASN A 177 36.90 30.57 6.18
C ASN A 177 37.01 29.06 6.41
N HIS A 178 36.32 28.54 7.42
CA HIS A 178 36.51 27.18 7.94
C HIS A 178 35.47 26.18 7.38
N GLN A 179 35.35 26.13 6.06
CA GLN A 179 34.36 25.30 5.36
C GLN A 179 34.85 23.85 5.19
N PHE A 180 35.33 23.28 6.30
CA PHE A 180 36.04 22.01 6.39
C PHE A 180 35.09 20.94 6.92
N CYS A 181 34.53 20.14 6.03
CA CYS A 181 33.26 19.46 6.32
C CYS A 181 33.36 18.30 7.32
N ASN A 182 34.27 17.35 7.11
CA ASN A 182 34.32 16.11 7.89
C ASN A 182 35.75 15.68 8.26
N LEU A 183 36.09 15.79 9.54
CA LEU A 183 37.32 15.24 10.10
C LEU A 183 37.09 13.83 10.67
N ILE A 184 37.98 12.89 10.35
CA ILE A 184 38.06 11.57 10.96
C ILE A 184 39.46 11.41 11.56
N GLY A 185 39.56 11.52 12.89
CA GLY A 185 40.81 11.54 13.62
C GLY A 185 41.41 12.95 13.75
N SER A 186 41.42 13.48 14.97
CA SER A 186 41.67 14.91 15.24
C SER A 186 43.15 15.30 15.25
N SER A 187 44.07 14.38 15.57
CA SER A 187 45.50 14.69 15.70
C SER A 187 46.40 13.56 15.26
N ASP A 188 47.53 13.89 14.64
CA ASP A 188 48.57 12.92 14.27
C ASP A 188 49.26 12.30 15.50
N SER A 189 49.19 12.97 16.65
CA SER A 189 49.71 12.45 17.93
C SER A 189 48.71 11.59 18.71
N LYS A 190 47.46 11.47 18.23
CA LYS A 190 46.40 10.68 18.89
C LYS A 190 46.51 9.20 18.54
N THR A 191 47.63 8.59 18.90
CA THR A 191 47.95 7.19 18.57
C THR A 191 46.97 6.16 19.14
N SER A 192 46.16 6.53 20.14
CA SER A 192 45.04 5.72 20.64
C SER A 192 43.94 5.46 19.61
N ASP A 193 43.93 6.19 18.49
CA ASP A 193 42.97 6.02 17.39
C ASP A 193 43.34 4.85 16.46
N ARG A 194 44.56 4.29 16.57
CA ARG A 194 44.96 3.10 15.80
C ARG A 194 44.02 1.92 16.07
N GLY A 195 43.53 1.29 15.01
CA GLY A 195 42.54 0.22 15.07
C GLY A 195 41.11 0.65 15.39
N ARG A 196 40.88 1.96 15.56
CA ARG A 196 39.55 2.60 15.71
C ARG A 196 39.18 3.33 14.41
N LEU A 197 38.27 4.30 14.48
CA LEU A 197 37.86 5.17 13.37
C LEU A 197 37.45 4.38 12.13
N LYS A 198 36.75 3.26 12.35
CA LYS A 198 36.16 2.45 11.28
C LYS A 198 34.86 3.10 10.81
N VAL A 199 34.92 3.77 9.66
CA VAL A 199 33.83 4.63 9.17
C VAL A 199 33.47 4.30 7.73
N THR A 200 32.17 4.21 7.43
CA THR A 200 31.66 4.12 6.05
C THR A 200 30.97 5.42 5.69
N MET A 201 31.39 6.04 4.59
CA MET A 201 30.73 7.19 3.96
C MET A 201 30.08 6.68 2.66
N VAL A 202 28.75 6.60 2.60
CA VAL A 202 28.04 6.01 1.46
C VAL A 202 26.81 6.80 0.98
N TYR A 203 26.68 7.04 -0.33
CA TYR A 203 25.57 7.84 -0.89
C TYR A 203 25.45 9.27 -0.32
N ASN A 204 26.51 9.82 0.26
CA ASN A 204 26.52 11.21 0.72
C ASN A 204 26.71 12.19 -0.43
N TRP A 205 26.30 13.43 -0.21
CA TRP A 205 26.43 14.52 -1.16
C TRP A 205 27.18 15.69 -0.56
N TRP A 206 28.42 15.92 -0.99
CA TRP A 206 29.12 17.17 -0.73
C TRP A 206 28.87 18.14 -1.87
N THR A 207 28.24 19.27 -1.56
CA THR A 207 27.88 20.27 -2.56
C THR A 207 28.32 21.67 -2.15
N THR A 208 27.85 22.68 -2.88
CA THR A 208 28.19 24.10 -2.82
C THR A 208 28.68 24.54 -1.44
N GLY A 209 29.85 25.19 -1.43
CA GLY A 209 30.42 25.81 -0.25
C GLY A 209 31.30 24.87 0.58
N VAL A 210 31.36 23.56 0.30
CA VAL A 210 32.35 22.71 0.96
C VAL A 210 33.72 22.88 0.29
N ILE A 211 34.73 23.30 1.05
CA ILE A 211 36.08 23.59 0.52
C ILE A 211 37.04 22.43 0.77
N GLU A 212 36.95 21.76 1.92
CA GLU A 212 37.87 20.69 2.30
C GLU A 212 37.19 19.57 3.10
N ARG A 213 37.96 18.49 3.32
CA ARG A 213 37.66 17.39 4.24
C ARG A 213 36.37 16.65 3.87
N MET A 214 36.39 15.94 2.74
CA MET A 214 35.26 15.13 2.25
C MET A 214 35.57 13.61 2.16
N PRO A 215 35.96 12.90 3.23
CA PRO A 215 36.47 13.35 4.52
C PRO A 215 37.99 13.57 4.51
N ARG A 216 38.54 14.11 5.61
CA ARG A 216 39.97 14.03 5.93
C ARG A 216 40.20 12.97 7.00
N VAL A 217 41.10 12.01 6.76
CA VAL A 217 41.26 10.81 7.59
C VAL A 217 42.66 10.72 8.21
N ARG A 218 42.72 10.26 9.46
CA ARG A 218 43.92 9.73 10.14
C ARG A 218 43.63 8.37 10.76
N PHE A 219 44.59 7.45 10.72
CA PHE A 219 44.58 6.07 11.28
C PHE A 219 43.47 5.11 10.84
N GLY A 220 42.25 5.61 10.59
CA GLY A 220 41.05 4.83 10.43
C GLY A 220 40.99 4.05 9.12
N GLN A 221 40.22 2.95 9.17
CA GLN A 221 39.80 2.20 8.00
C GLN A 221 38.50 2.78 7.46
N VAL A 222 38.60 3.65 6.45
CA VAL A 222 37.47 4.43 5.95
C VAL A 222 37.05 3.97 4.58
N HIS A 223 35.78 3.60 4.45
CA HIS A 223 35.19 3.21 3.18
C HIS A 223 34.38 4.37 2.60
N VAL A 224 34.87 4.99 1.53
CA VAL A 224 34.22 6.09 0.82
C VAL A 224 33.64 5.53 -0.49
N VAL A 225 32.34 5.24 -0.50
CA VAL A 225 31.69 4.49 -1.59
C VAL A 225 30.39 5.10 -2.08
N ASN A 226 30.18 5.14 -3.40
CA ASN A 226 28.93 5.64 -4.00
C ASN A 226 28.49 7.05 -3.56
N ASN A 227 29.43 7.94 -3.24
CA ASN A 227 29.11 9.33 -2.90
C ASN A 227 29.16 10.24 -4.12
N LEU A 228 28.46 11.38 -4.03
CA LEU A 228 28.52 12.49 -4.99
C LEU A 228 29.34 13.65 -4.41
N PHE A 229 30.37 14.06 -5.14
CA PHE A 229 31.16 15.26 -4.88
C PHE A 229 30.90 16.26 -5.99
N ASP A 230 30.23 17.37 -5.65
CA ASP A 230 29.79 18.42 -6.59
C ASP A 230 29.85 19.78 -5.88
N SER A 231 31.03 20.12 -5.35
CA SER A 231 31.30 21.40 -4.70
C SER A 231 32.35 22.20 -5.49
N PRO A 232 31.91 23.10 -6.39
CA PRO A 232 32.83 23.90 -7.20
C PRO A 232 33.74 24.78 -6.35
N GLY A 233 35.01 24.89 -6.77
CA GLY A 233 35.99 25.76 -6.11
C GLY A 233 36.58 25.19 -4.81
N ASN A 234 36.31 23.92 -4.49
CA ASN A 234 36.96 23.24 -3.36
C ASN A 234 38.48 23.10 -3.55
N ASN A 235 39.23 22.80 -2.50
CA ASN A 235 40.67 22.51 -2.58
C ASN A 235 40.93 21.02 -2.85
N TYR A 236 40.30 20.15 -2.07
CA TYR A 236 40.35 18.70 -2.21
C TYR A 236 39.07 18.04 -1.69
N CYS A 237 38.85 16.79 -2.08
CA CYS A 237 37.76 15.96 -1.54
C CYS A 237 38.29 15.03 -0.43
N VAL A 238 38.74 13.83 -0.78
CA VAL A 238 39.21 12.82 0.18
C VAL A 238 40.69 13.05 0.49
N ARG A 239 41.05 13.32 1.75
CA ARG A 239 42.46 13.47 2.17
C ARG A 239 42.92 12.33 3.07
N ALA A 240 44.04 11.72 2.70
CA ALA A 240 44.73 10.70 3.49
C ALA A 240 45.86 11.31 4.33
N GLY A 241 45.62 11.50 5.62
CA GLY A 241 46.64 11.87 6.60
C GLY A 241 47.36 10.64 7.19
N ILE A 242 48.03 10.84 8.32
CA ILE A 242 48.88 9.81 8.93
C ILE A 242 48.14 8.48 9.12
N GLU A 243 48.76 7.41 8.65
CA GLU A 243 48.30 6.01 8.75
C GLU A 243 46.86 5.74 8.28
N ALA A 244 46.24 6.65 7.53
CA ALA A 244 44.90 6.44 6.98
C ALA A 244 44.88 5.22 6.05
N ASP A 245 43.82 4.42 6.11
CA ASP A 245 43.61 3.24 5.27
C ASP A 245 42.25 3.38 4.58
N ILE A 246 42.24 3.89 3.34
CA ILE A 246 41.02 4.38 2.69
C ILE A 246 40.70 3.59 1.42
N LEU A 247 39.48 3.07 1.34
CA LEU A 247 38.91 2.53 0.11
C LEU A 247 37.98 3.58 -0.51
N VAL A 248 38.38 4.16 -1.64
CA VAL A 248 37.60 5.13 -2.42
C VAL A 248 37.04 4.41 -3.65
N GLU A 249 35.80 3.94 -3.57
CA GLU A 249 35.22 3.12 -4.64
C GLU A 249 33.87 3.57 -5.18
N SER A 250 33.71 3.51 -6.49
CA SER A 250 32.44 3.77 -7.18
C SER A 250 31.76 5.10 -6.84
N ASN A 251 32.53 6.16 -6.56
CA ASN A 251 32.02 7.51 -6.33
C ASN A 251 31.91 8.31 -7.64
N TYR A 252 31.13 9.39 -7.62
CA TYR A 252 31.02 10.35 -8.71
C TYR A 252 31.58 11.70 -8.27
N PHE A 253 32.67 12.14 -8.90
CA PHE A 253 33.28 13.45 -8.71
C PHE A 253 32.95 14.34 -9.91
N ASP A 254 32.36 15.52 -9.67
CA ASP A 254 31.89 16.41 -10.72
C ASP A 254 32.37 17.85 -10.48
N GLY A 255 33.21 18.38 -11.37
CA GLY A 255 33.65 19.78 -11.31
C GLY A 255 34.48 20.16 -10.07
N VAL A 256 34.98 19.16 -9.32
CA VAL A 256 35.77 19.35 -8.10
C VAL A 256 37.27 19.33 -8.36
N ASN A 257 38.04 19.99 -7.50
CA ASN A 257 39.49 19.93 -7.49
C ASN A 257 39.99 18.84 -6.53
N THR A 258 41.10 18.21 -6.91
CA THR A 258 41.81 17.16 -6.17
C THR A 258 40.87 16.14 -5.50
N PRO A 259 40.19 15.27 -6.29
CA PRO A 259 39.34 14.21 -5.75
C PRO A 259 40.01 13.36 -4.67
N ILE A 260 41.30 13.05 -4.81
CA ILE A 260 42.08 12.29 -3.85
C ILE A 260 43.37 13.05 -3.53
N ASP A 261 43.51 13.48 -2.29
CA ASP A 261 44.71 14.12 -1.76
C ASP A 261 45.51 13.17 -0.88
N LEU A 262 46.75 12.90 -1.30
CA LEU A 262 47.69 12.00 -0.62
C LEU A 262 48.55 12.73 0.44
N TYR A 263 48.37 14.04 0.59
CA TYR A 263 48.96 14.89 1.61
C TYR A 263 50.47 14.66 1.79
N GLU A 264 50.91 14.20 2.96
CA GLU A 264 52.32 13.98 3.32
C GLU A 264 52.85 12.59 2.94
N ASN A 265 52.05 11.75 2.26
CA ASN A 265 52.39 10.35 1.95
C ASN A 265 52.77 9.49 3.16
N ASN A 266 52.23 9.80 4.33
CA ASN A 266 52.40 9.04 5.58
C ASN A 266 51.17 8.20 5.95
N PHE A 267 50.24 8.00 5.01
CA PHE A 267 49.09 7.10 5.12
C PHE A 267 49.50 5.62 4.98
N THR A 268 48.60 4.71 5.37
CA THR A 268 48.79 3.25 5.21
C THR A 268 48.54 2.83 3.76
N ALA A 269 47.34 3.12 3.24
CA ALA A 269 46.98 2.89 1.84
C ALA A 269 45.75 3.71 1.42
N VAL A 270 45.67 4.03 0.14
CA VAL A 270 44.48 4.58 -0.50
C VAL A 270 44.20 3.80 -1.77
N THR A 271 43.17 2.96 -1.79
CA THR A 271 42.73 2.30 -3.03
C THR A 271 41.65 3.13 -3.70
N SER A 272 41.88 3.53 -4.95
CA SER A 272 40.89 4.20 -5.80
C SER A 272 40.43 3.25 -6.89
N ARG A 273 39.13 2.94 -6.98
CA ARG A 273 38.60 2.06 -8.04
C ARG A 273 37.18 2.40 -8.45
N ASN A 274 36.86 2.15 -9.72
CA ASN A 274 35.51 2.30 -10.29
C ASN A 274 34.86 3.68 -10.13
N ASN A 275 35.63 4.73 -9.80
CA ASN A 275 35.11 6.08 -9.65
C ASN A 275 34.88 6.74 -11.03
N VAL A 276 33.93 7.68 -11.10
CA VAL A 276 33.78 8.61 -12.23
C VAL A 276 34.38 9.96 -11.84
N TYR A 277 35.22 10.49 -12.72
CA TYR A 277 35.83 11.81 -12.60
C TYR A 277 35.38 12.67 -13.78
N ASN A 278 34.36 13.50 -13.57
CA ASN A 278 33.80 14.38 -14.59
C ASN A 278 34.29 15.82 -14.34
N ASN A 279 35.00 16.41 -15.32
CA ASN A 279 35.50 17.78 -15.23
C ASN A 279 36.32 18.10 -13.95
N THR A 280 37.02 17.11 -13.40
CA THR A 280 37.82 17.29 -12.18
C THR A 280 39.24 17.76 -12.49
N THR A 281 39.87 18.46 -11.55
CA THR A 281 41.31 18.79 -11.61
C THR A 281 42.09 18.09 -10.48
N GLY A 282 43.42 18.15 -10.52
CA GLY A 282 44.27 17.57 -9.46
C GLY A 282 44.34 16.04 -9.50
N ASN A 283 44.74 15.43 -8.37
CA ASN A 283 44.99 13.99 -8.29
C ASN A 283 43.71 13.16 -8.16
N THR A 284 43.66 12.05 -8.91
CA THR A 284 42.58 11.04 -8.90
C THR A 284 43.09 9.64 -8.53
N ALA A 285 44.40 9.46 -8.43
CA ALA A 285 45.02 8.18 -8.17
C ALA A 285 45.15 7.92 -6.66
N GLY A 286 44.93 6.66 -6.26
CA GLY A 286 45.30 6.15 -4.95
C GLY A 286 46.75 5.64 -4.93
N SER A 287 47.19 5.13 -3.77
CA SER A 287 48.48 4.48 -3.59
C SER A 287 48.35 3.29 -2.63
N GLY A 288 48.82 2.12 -3.06
CA GLY A 288 48.74 0.88 -2.28
C GLY A 288 47.36 0.22 -2.28
N THR A 289 47.27 -0.89 -1.56
CA THR A 289 46.04 -1.69 -1.39
C THR A 289 45.50 -1.48 0.00
N SER A 290 44.32 -0.87 0.11
CA SER A 290 43.64 -0.63 1.37
C SER A 290 43.05 -1.91 1.96
N PHE A 291 42.50 -1.81 3.17
CA PHE A 291 41.69 -2.88 3.76
C PHE A 291 40.58 -3.39 2.82
N THR A 292 40.20 -4.65 3.04
CA THR A 292 38.98 -5.23 2.46
C THR A 292 37.84 -5.06 3.46
N PRO A 293 36.70 -4.46 3.07
CA PRO A 293 35.54 -4.33 3.95
C PRO A 293 35.10 -5.69 4.53
N ALA A 294 34.90 -5.74 5.85
CA ALA A 294 34.43 -6.95 6.54
C ALA A 294 32.91 -7.18 6.47
N TYR A 295 32.22 -6.38 5.65
CA TYR A 295 30.77 -6.39 5.45
C TYR A 295 30.44 -6.45 3.96
N SER A 296 29.26 -6.97 3.65
CA SER A 296 28.72 -6.97 2.29
C SER A 296 27.81 -5.76 2.08
N MET A 297 27.92 -5.14 0.92
CA MET A 297 26.98 -4.10 0.48
C MET A 297 26.81 -4.16 -1.04
N ASN A 298 25.67 -3.68 -1.52
CA ASN A 298 25.46 -3.49 -2.95
C ASN A 298 26.11 -2.17 -3.37
N ILE A 299 27.05 -2.25 -4.32
CA ILE A 299 27.77 -1.09 -4.83
C ILE A 299 27.15 -0.72 -6.16
N ALA A 300 26.53 0.46 -6.23
CA ALA A 300 25.98 0.96 -7.47
C ALA A 300 27.11 1.30 -8.46
N PRO A 301 26.90 1.13 -9.78
CA PRO A 301 27.82 1.67 -10.77
C PRO A 301 27.98 3.19 -10.58
N ALA A 302 29.22 3.68 -10.54
CA ALA A 302 29.49 5.09 -10.28
C ALA A 302 28.74 6.05 -11.20
N ALA A 303 28.56 5.70 -12.48
CA ALA A 303 27.81 6.52 -13.44
C ALA A 303 26.36 6.82 -13.01
N ASN A 304 25.75 5.98 -12.18
CA ASN A 304 24.39 6.18 -11.68
C ASN A 304 24.33 7.01 -10.39
N VAL A 305 25.46 7.14 -9.68
CA VAL A 305 25.51 7.74 -8.34
C VAL A 305 25.01 9.17 -8.34
N LYS A 306 25.38 10.00 -9.33
CA LYS A 306 24.92 11.38 -9.39
C LYS A 306 23.39 11.47 -9.37
N ALA A 307 22.72 10.73 -10.25
CA ALA A 307 21.25 10.73 -10.36
C ALA A 307 20.56 10.17 -9.11
N LEU A 308 21.16 9.17 -8.46
CA LEU A 308 20.63 8.58 -7.23
C LEU A 308 20.74 9.56 -6.06
N VAL A 309 21.94 10.08 -5.83
CA VAL A 309 22.27 10.90 -4.67
C VAL A 309 21.63 12.28 -4.76
N SER A 310 21.58 12.91 -5.94
CA SER A 310 21.00 14.25 -6.11
C SER A 310 19.47 14.25 -6.29
N ASN A 311 18.79 13.12 -6.04
CA ASN A 311 17.34 13.04 -6.18
C ASN A 311 16.65 13.91 -5.11
N ALA A 312 15.86 14.89 -5.52
CA ALA A 312 15.24 15.84 -4.61
C ALA A 312 14.18 15.24 -3.66
N THR A 313 13.62 14.07 -3.98
CA THR A 313 12.53 13.45 -3.20
C THR A 313 13.06 12.48 -2.14
N CYS A 314 14.26 11.95 -2.34
CA CYS A 314 14.67 10.72 -1.67
C CYS A 314 16.16 10.38 -1.82
N GLY A 315 16.92 11.30 -2.43
CA GLY A 315 18.37 11.28 -2.41
C GLY A 315 18.89 11.89 -1.11
N ALA A 316 20.16 12.26 -1.12
CA ALA A 316 20.82 12.73 0.08
C ALA A 316 20.21 14.02 0.64
N GLY A 317 20.12 14.10 1.97
CA GLY A 317 19.47 15.20 2.69
C GLY A 317 18.29 14.73 3.53
N ALA A 318 17.72 15.64 4.33
CA ALA A 318 16.50 15.44 5.11
C ALA A 318 15.24 15.42 4.22
N THR A 319 15.18 14.43 3.33
CA THR A 319 14.19 14.31 2.25
C THR A 319 13.09 13.28 2.56
N LEU A 320 13.20 12.50 3.64
CA LEU A 320 12.23 11.45 3.94
C LEU A 320 10.88 12.05 4.37
N PRO A 321 9.75 11.62 3.77
CA PRO A 321 8.44 12.16 4.08
C PRO A 321 7.82 11.57 5.35
N SER A 322 8.37 10.49 5.91
CA SER A 322 7.94 9.93 7.20
C SER A 322 9.08 9.15 7.89
N PRO A 323 8.97 8.89 9.21
CA PRO A 323 9.97 8.13 9.96
C PRO A 323 10.17 6.67 9.52
N THR A 324 9.21 6.12 8.77
CA THR A 324 9.21 4.73 8.32
C THR A 324 9.56 4.58 6.85
N GLN A 325 9.72 5.69 6.12
CA GLN A 325 10.10 5.67 4.71
C GLN A 325 11.62 5.63 4.56
N CYS A 326 12.08 4.92 3.52
CA CYS A 326 13.49 4.76 3.18
C CYS A 326 13.68 4.91 1.67
N GLY A 327 14.58 5.83 1.30
CA GLY A 327 15.03 6.15 -0.06
C GLY A 327 13.94 6.38 -1.10
N CYS A 328 14.36 6.28 -2.37
CA CYS A 328 13.52 6.49 -3.55
C CYS A 328 12.62 5.29 -3.85
N GLY A 329 12.01 4.71 -2.82
CA GLY A 329 10.79 3.94 -3.02
C GLY A 329 9.72 4.92 -3.46
N THR A 330 9.12 4.67 -4.63
CA THR A 330 7.95 5.37 -5.16
C THR A 330 7.13 5.97 -4.02
N SER A 331 6.91 7.30 -4.01
CA SER A 331 6.05 7.98 -3.04
C SER A 331 4.86 7.09 -2.72
N SER A 332 4.89 6.42 -1.57
CA SER A 332 3.92 5.41 -1.22
C SER A 332 2.71 6.17 -0.72
N SER A 333 1.89 6.63 -1.67
CA SER A 333 0.64 7.26 -1.35
C SER A 333 -0.35 6.17 -0.97
N PHE A 334 -0.83 6.17 0.27
CA PHE A 334 -1.76 5.17 0.77
C PHE A 334 -3.20 5.58 0.50
N VAL A 335 -4.00 4.62 0.08
CA VAL A 335 -5.44 4.80 -0.10
C VAL A 335 -6.13 4.51 1.23
N LEU A 336 -6.93 5.46 1.71
CA LEU A 336 -7.88 5.25 2.80
C LEU A 336 -9.27 5.01 2.21
N THR A 337 -9.73 3.76 2.30
CA THR A 337 -11.08 3.37 1.91
C THR A 337 -11.99 3.42 3.13
N THR A 338 -13.11 4.11 3.03
CA THR A 338 -14.10 4.20 4.12
C THR A 338 -15.43 3.62 3.68
N SER A 339 -16.04 2.80 4.51
CA SER A 339 -17.36 2.20 4.29
C SER A 339 -18.30 2.42 5.47
N ALA A 340 -19.61 2.40 5.20
CA ALA A 340 -20.64 2.29 6.22
C ALA A 340 -21.21 0.87 6.21
N ASN A 341 -21.47 0.31 7.39
CA ASN A 341 -22.06 -1.00 7.54
C ASN A 341 -23.25 -0.96 8.53
N PRO A 342 -24.51 -1.16 8.07
CA PRO A 342 -24.89 -1.30 6.67
C PRO A 342 -24.65 0.00 5.89
N ALA A 343 -24.55 -0.10 4.55
CA ALA A 343 -24.31 1.07 3.70
C ALA A 343 -25.41 2.15 3.82
N ALA A 344 -26.65 1.73 4.12
CA ALA A 344 -27.77 2.65 4.39
C ALA A 344 -27.70 3.30 5.79
N GLY A 345 -26.83 2.82 6.67
CA GLY A 345 -26.77 3.21 8.07
C GLY A 345 -26.15 4.58 8.34
N GLY A 346 -25.38 5.12 7.38
CA GLY A 346 -24.75 6.42 7.51
C GLY A 346 -23.65 6.65 6.50
N SER A 347 -22.86 7.70 6.73
CA SER A 347 -21.71 8.07 5.91
C SER A 347 -20.46 8.30 6.74
N VAL A 348 -19.30 8.24 6.10
CA VAL A 348 -18.00 8.59 6.70
C VAL A 348 -17.39 9.75 5.94
N SER A 349 -17.02 10.82 6.65
CA SER A 349 -16.22 11.93 6.10
C SER A 349 -14.77 11.83 6.58
N ARG A 350 -13.85 12.39 5.78
CA ARG A 350 -12.39 12.36 5.99
C ARG A 350 -11.86 13.78 6.07
N SER A 351 -10.96 14.06 7.01
CA SER A 351 -10.25 15.34 7.09
C SER A 351 -8.77 15.10 7.45
N PRO A 352 -7.81 15.46 6.57
CA PRO A 352 -8.01 15.98 5.21
C PRO A 352 -8.71 14.96 4.29
N ASN A 353 -9.47 15.43 3.30
CA ASN A 353 -10.09 14.56 2.29
C ASN A 353 -9.21 14.52 1.04
N ALA A 354 -8.51 13.40 0.81
CA ALA A 354 -7.65 13.19 -0.34
C ALA A 354 -7.90 11.83 -1.00
N SER A 355 -7.53 11.71 -2.28
CA SER A 355 -7.55 10.43 -3.03
C SER A 355 -6.49 9.45 -2.51
N THR A 356 -5.37 9.98 -2.03
CA THR A 356 -4.24 9.24 -1.47
C THR A 356 -3.56 10.10 -0.41
N TYR A 357 -2.91 9.47 0.56
CA TYR A 357 -2.27 10.13 1.69
C TYR A 357 -0.79 9.79 1.72
N ALA A 358 0.06 10.77 2.06
CA ALA A 358 1.46 10.49 2.31
C ALA A 358 1.62 9.60 3.57
N PRO A 359 2.70 8.81 3.66
CA PRO A 359 3.01 8.05 4.88
C PRO A 359 3.01 8.94 6.13
N GLY A 360 2.45 8.45 7.24
CA GLY A 360 2.33 9.20 8.49
C GLY A 360 1.21 10.25 8.54
N THR A 361 0.49 10.50 7.44
CA THR A 361 -0.64 11.45 7.47
C THR A 361 -1.70 10.96 8.45
N VAL A 362 -2.07 11.79 9.43
CA VAL A 362 -3.17 11.51 10.34
C VAL A 362 -4.46 12.03 9.73
N VAL A 363 -5.41 11.13 9.46
CA VAL A 363 -6.71 11.44 8.88
C VAL A 363 -7.79 11.27 9.95
N THR A 364 -8.53 12.35 10.23
CA THR A 364 -9.70 12.30 11.10
C THR A 364 -10.90 11.78 10.31
N LEU A 365 -11.53 10.72 10.82
CA LEU A 365 -12.75 10.14 10.31
C LEU A 365 -13.93 10.57 11.18
N THR A 366 -15.04 10.96 10.55
CA THR A 366 -16.31 11.27 11.24
C THR A 366 -17.44 10.45 10.64
N ALA A 367 -18.10 9.64 11.46
CA ALA A 367 -19.30 8.89 11.12
C ALA A 367 -20.54 9.75 11.37
N THR A 368 -21.43 9.83 10.38
CA THR A 368 -22.73 10.50 10.47
C THR A 368 -23.83 9.46 10.25
N PRO A 369 -24.59 9.08 11.30
CA PRO A 369 -25.71 8.16 11.16
C PRO A 369 -26.80 8.73 10.25
N ALA A 370 -27.38 7.87 9.42
CA ALA A 370 -28.59 8.17 8.66
C ALA A 370 -29.82 8.16 9.59
N SER A 371 -30.95 8.71 9.14
CA SER A 371 -32.20 8.67 9.89
C SER A 371 -32.60 7.23 10.21
N GLY A 372 -32.96 6.96 11.46
CA GLY A 372 -33.30 5.62 11.94
C GLY A 372 -32.09 4.72 12.22
N TYR A 373 -30.87 5.26 12.25
CA TYR A 373 -29.65 4.56 12.65
C TYR A 373 -28.85 5.27 13.75
N THR A 374 -28.13 4.49 14.55
CA THR A 374 -27.15 4.91 15.56
C THR A 374 -25.79 4.32 15.22
N PHE A 375 -24.74 5.11 15.32
CA PHE A 375 -23.38 4.63 15.21
C PHE A 375 -23.04 3.73 16.41
N THR A 376 -22.39 2.59 16.16
CA THR A 376 -22.03 1.61 17.20
C THR A 376 -20.54 1.44 17.39
N GLY A 377 -19.73 1.73 16.37
CA GLY A 377 -18.27 1.71 16.50
C GLY A 377 -17.54 1.58 15.17
N TRP A 378 -16.23 1.82 15.22
CA TRP A 378 -15.34 1.61 14.08
C TRP A 378 -14.83 0.16 14.06
N SER A 379 -14.58 -0.36 12.85
CA SER A 379 -13.89 -1.63 12.64
C SER A 379 -12.88 -1.53 11.49
N ASP A 380 -12.15 -2.63 11.28
CA ASP A 380 -11.02 -2.75 10.36
C ASP A 380 -9.83 -1.89 10.81
N GLY A 381 -9.40 -0.91 10.02
CA GLY A 381 -8.24 -0.06 10.30
C GLY A 381 -8.45 0.99 11.39
N ALA A 382 -9.57 0.98 12.11
CA ALA A 382 -9.82 1.83 13.28
C ALA A 382 -10.72 1.11 14.31
N SER A 383 -10.75 1.64 15.53
CA SER A 383 -11.58 1.15 16.63
C SER A 383 -12.14 2.31 17.47
N GLY A 384 -13.02 1.97 18.42
CA GLY A 384 -13.65 2.93 19.34
C GLY A 384 -15.13 3.19 19.02
N THR A 385 -15.84 3.73 20.00
CA THR A 385 -17.30 3.96 19.98
C THR A 385 -17.68 5.43 19.77
N ASN A 386 -16.71 6.34 19.72
CA ASN A 386 -16.95 7.74 19.38
C ASN A 386 -17.21 7.89 17.88
N THR A 387 -18.14 8.77 17.50
CA THR A 387 -18.45 9.08 16.09
C THR A 387 -17.27 9.72 15.34
N THR A 388 -16.20 10.08 16.03
CA THR A 388 -14.93 10.54 15.44
C THR A 388 -13.76 9.67 15.88
N THR A 389 -12.86 9.34 14.95
CA THR A 389 -11.60 8.64 15.22
C THR A 389 -10.49 9.15 14.29
N THR A 390 -9.23 8.74 14.52
CA THR A 390 -8.08 9.11 13.68
C THR A 390 -7.36 7.88 13.16
N VAL A 391 -6.92 7.92 11.91
CA VAL A 391 -6.12 6.88 11.27
C VAL A 391 -4.79 7.47 10.80
N THR A 392 -3.68 6.87 11.20
CA THR A 392 -2.36 7.23 10.67
C THR A 392 -2.06 6.39 9.44
N MET A 393 -1.91 7.03 8.29
CA MET A 393 -1.73 6.37 7.01
C MET A 393 -0.31 5.85 6.83
N ASN A 394 -0.07 4.60 7.21
CA ASN A 394 1.22 3.91 7.01
C ASN A 394 1.14 2.70 6.06
N ALA A 395 -0.07 2.39 5.59
CA ALA A 395 -0.39 1.38 4.58
C ALA A 395 -1.74 1.72 3.95
N ASN A 396 -2.10 1.09 2.82
CA ASN A 396 -3.48 1.12 2.35
C ASN A 396 -4.39 0.60 3.45
N THR A 397 -5.37 1.41 3.85
CA THR A 397 -6.19 1.15 5.02
C THR A 397 -7.65 1.20 4.64
N SER A 398 -8.42 0.23 5.13
CA SER A 398 -9.89 0.25 5.04
C SER A 398 -10.45 0.47 6.44
N VAL A 399 -11.42 1.36 6.58
CA VAL A 399 -12.12 1.61 7.85
C VAL A 399 -13.61 1.57 7.63
N THR A 400 -14.31 0.84 8.49
CA THR A 400 -15.76 0.73 8.45
C THR A 400 -16.39 1.42 9.65
N ALA A 401 -17.34 2.32 9.39
CA ALA A 401 -18.27 2.83 10.39
C ALA A 401 -19.44 1.86 10.52
N ASN A 402 -19.65 1.30 11.70
CA ASN A 402 -20.76 0.40 11.97
C ASN A 402 -21.94 1.18 12.56
N PHE A 403 -23.12 0.88 12.04
CA PHE A 403 -24.38 1.46 12.45
C PHE A 403 -25.38 0.35 12.76
N THR A 404 -26.28 0.61 13.69
CA THR A 404 -27.46 -0.21 13.96
C THR A 404 -28.69 0.67 13.85
N THR A 405 -29.86 0.09 13.60
CA THR A 405 -31.09 0.90 13.58
C THR A 405 -31.35 1.48 14.97
N THR A 406 -31.71 2.77 15.04
CA THR A 406 -32.16 3.44 16.26
C THR A 406 -33.44 2.77 16.74
N GLY A 407 -33.30 1.74 17.58
CA GLY A 407 -34.40 0.91 18.07
C GLY A 407 -34.22 -0.61 17.98
N GLY A 408 -33.04 -1.16 17.63
CA GLY A 408 -32.87 -2.61 17.50
C GLY A 408 -31.52 -3.14 17.99
N GLY A 409 -31.45 -3.54 19.25
CA GLY A 409 -30.38 -4.41 19.75
C GLY A 409 -30.70 -5.88 19.45
N GLY A 410 -29.74 -6.60 18.87
CA GLY A 410 -29.56 -8.05 19.03
C GLY A 410 -30.66 -8.99 18.49
N GLY A 411 -30.53 -9.40 17.22
CA GLY A 411 -30.77 -10.78 16.76
C GLY A 411 -32.21 -11.30 16.71
N THR A 412 -32.81 -11.28 15.53
CA THR A 412 -33.61 -12.38 14.96
C THR A 412 -33.92 -12.01 13.51
N GLY A 413 -33.63 -12.90 12.55
CA GLY A 413 -34.14 -12.70 11.19
C GLY A 413 -35.66 -12.62 11.26
N THR A 414 -36.26 -11.56 10.71
CA THR A 414 -37.71 -11.50 10.63
C THR A 414 -38.20 -12.45 9.54
N THR A 415 -39.45 -12.86 9.67
CA THR A 415 -40.09 -13.78 8.74
C THR A 415 -41.11 -13.02 7.92
N LEU A 416 -41.05 -13.16 6.60
CA LEU A 416 -42.04 -12.68 5.65
C LEU A 416 -42.81 -13.86 5.09
N ARG A 417 -44.14 -13.85 5.23
CA ARG A 417 -45.03 -14.79 4.56
C ARG A 417 -45.80 -14.07 3.46
N ILE A 418 -45.84 -14.67 2.28
CA ILE A 418 -46.58 -14.16 1.12
C ILE A 418 -47.60 -15.21 0.70
N ASP A 419 -48.87 -14.83 0.82
CA ASP A 419 -50.03 -15.66 0.52
C ASP A 419 -50.47 -15.59 -0.95
N ASP A 420 -51.37 -16.49 -1.36
CA ASP A 420 -51.94 -16.48 -2.70
C ASP A 420 -53.03 -15.39 -2.85
N LYS A 421 -52.77 -14.38 -3.68
CA LYS A 421 -53.66 -13.22 -3.82
C LYS A 421 -54.49 -13.29 -5.11
N SER A 422 -55.73 -12.78 -5.08
CA SER A 422 -56.60 -12.65 -6.25
C SER A 422 -56.13 -11.58 -7.25
N GLY A 423 -55.21 -10.70 -6.85
CA GLY A 423 -54.54 -9.71 -7.68
C GLY A 423 -53.02 -9.80 -7.60
N THR A 424 -52.33 -9.15 -8.54
CA THR A 424 -50.86 -9.09 -8.59
C THR A 424 -50.37 -7.66 -8.35
N GLY A 425 -49.20 -7.48 -7.74
CA GLY A 425 -48.66 -6.13 -7.49
C GLY A 425 -47.45 -6.09 -6.58
N THR A 426 -47.60 -6.57 -5.34
CA THR A 426 -46.52 -6.70 -4.35
C THR A 426 -46.50 -8.11 -3.78
N GLY A 427 -45.31 -8.67 -3.56
CA GLY A 427 -45.14 -10.00 -3.00
C GLY A 427 -45.48 -11.12 -3.99
N TYR A 428 -46.77 -11.29 -4.32
CA TYR A 428 -47.27 -12.29 -5.26
C TYR A 428 -47.39 -11.70 -6.68
N CYS A 429 -46.66 -12.26 -7.65
CA CYS A 429 -46.50 -11.63 -8.97
C CYS A 429 -47.22 -12.33 -10.10
N SER A 430 -47.14 -13.66 -10.16
CA SER A 430 -47.79 -14.43 -11.22
C SER A 430 -47.75 -15.91 -10.89
N ALA A 431 -48.75 -16.66 -11.35
CA ALA A 431 -48.70 -18.11 -11.45
C ALA A 431 -49.11 -18.53 -12.86
N ASN A 432 -48.48 -19.57 -13.39
CA ASN A 432 -48.92 -20.18 -14.64
C ASN A 432 -50.06 -21.22 -14.45
N GLY A 433 -50.46 -21.45 -13.19
CA GLY A 433 -51.54 -22.35 -12.82
C GLY A 433 -52.86 -21.63 -12.49
N SER A 434 -53.84 -22.37 -11.99
CA SER A 434 -55.13 -21.82 -11.57
C SER A 434 -55.20 -21.66 -10.05
N ARG A 435 -55.70 -20.50 -9.60
CA ARG A 435 -56.09 -20.29 -8.20
C ARG A 435 -57.42 -20.99 -7.92
N GLN A 436 -57.47 -21.89 -6.94
CA GLN A 436 -58.61 -22.75 -6.64
C GLN A 436 -58.93 -22.73 -5.13
N ASN A 437 -60.13 -23.18 -4.76
CA ASN A 437 -60.61 -23.28 -3.38
C ASN A 437 -61.36 -24.60 -3.10
N THR A 438 -61.15 -25.62 -3.94
CA THR A 438 -61.88 -26.90 -3.87
C THR A 438 -61.58 -27.67 -2.58
N TYR A 439 -60.35 -27.56 -2.08
CA TYR A 439 -59.89 -28.23 -0.86
C TYR A 439 -59.79 -27.24 0.31
N THR A 440 -60.38 -27.62 1.44
CA THR A 440 -60.43 -26.79 2.65
C THR A 440 -59.08 -26.74 3.38
N GLY A 441 -58.86 -25.71 4.20
CA GLY A 441 -57.71 -25.61 5.13
C GLY A 441 -56.49 -24.86 4.60
N ALA A 442 -56.55 -24.40 3.33
CA ALA A 442 -55.62 -23.41 2.80
C ALA A 442 -55.76 -22.08 3.54
N ASP A 443 -54.68 -21.34 3.70
CA ASP A 443 -54.75 -20.01 4.31
C ASP A 443 -55.48 -19.05 3.37
N GLY A 444 -56.30 -18.14 3.91
CA GLY A 444 -57.17 -17.30 3.06
C GLY A 444 -58.21 -18.07 2.21
N GLY A 445 -58.26 -19.40 2.30
CA GLY A 445 -59.23 -20.28 1.62
C GLY A 445 -58.91 -20.64 0.17
N TYR A 446 -57.73 -20.30 -0.35
CA TYR A 446 -57.34 -20.57 -1.74
C TYR A 446 -55.93 -21.13 -1.84
N TYR A 447 -55.60 -21.72 -2.98
CA TYR A 447 -54.26 -22.22 -3.29
C TYR A 447 -54.01 -22.16 -4.80
N ILE A 448 -52.75 -22.25 -5.18
CA ILE A 448 -52.33 -22.36 -6.57
C ILE A 448 -52.12 -23.82 -6.95
N ASN A 449 -52.95 -24.30 -7.88
CA ASN A 449 -52.72 -25.55 -8.59
C ASN A 449 -51.90 -25.25 -9.85
N LEU A 450 -50.66 -25.74 -9.89
CA LEU A 450 -49.85 -25.69 -11.12
C LEU A 450 -50.35 -26.79 -12.05
N SER A 451 -50.93 -26.40 -13.19
CA SER A 451 -51.45 -27.31 -14.20
C SER A 451 -50.41 -28.40 -14.54
N ASN A 452 -50.86 -29.64 -14.74
CA ASN A 452 -50.04 -30.85 -14.96
C ASN A 452 -49.15 -30.75 -16.22
N SER A 453 -48.12 -29.93 -16.17
CA SER A 453 -47.29 -29.52 -17.29
C SER A 453 -45.93 -29.09 -16.78
N SER A 454 -44.88 -29.36 -17.55
CA SER A 454 -43.51 -28.93 -17.23
C SER A 454 -43.34 -27.42 -17.48
N GLY A 455 -42.54 -26.75 -16.65
CA GLY A 455 -42.21 -25.33 -16.81
C GLY A 455 -43.25 -24.36 -16.25
N GLN A 456 -44.31 -24.88 -15.60
CA GLN A 456 -45.30 -24.06 -14.91
C GLN A 456 -44.74 -23.59 -13.56
N GLY A 457 -45.00 -22.36 -13.15
CA GLY A 457 -44.45 -21.88 -11.89
C GLY A 457 -45.18 -20.70 -11.26
N ILE A 458 -44.81 -20.43 -10.02
CA ILE A 458 -45.28 -19.28 -9.23
C ILE A 458 -44.08 -18.36 -8.99
N THR A 459 -44.28 -17.05 -9.16
CA THR A 459 -43.24 -16.04 -8.99
C THR A 459 -43.64 -15.05 -7.90
N TRP A 460 -42.72 -14.83 -6.96
CA TRP A 460 -42.83 -13.87 -5.87
C TRP A 460 -41.74 -12.80 -5.97
N ALA A 461 -42.00 -11.60 -5.46
CA ALA A 461 -41.05 -10.50 -5.34
C ALA A 461 -40.82 -10.14 -3.86
N VAL A 462 -39.56 -10.22 -3.41
CA VAL A 462 -39.16 -10.01 -2.02
C VAL A 462 -38.02 -8.99 -1.95
N SER A 463 -38.13 -8.00 -1.07
CA SER A 463 -37.02 -7.09 -0.75
C SER A 463 -36.25 -7.62 0.47
N ALA A 464 -34.98 -7.92 0.28
CA ALA A 464 -34.06 -8.36 1.33
C ALA A 464 -33.40 -7.13 1.97
N GLY A 465 -33.49 -6.99 3.30
CA GLY A 465 -32.89 -5.86 4.03
C GLY A 465 -31.36 -5.83 3.94
N ALA A 466 -30.73 -6.99 3.76
CA ALA A 466 -29.31 -7.12 3.42
C ALA A 466 -29.07 -8.33 2.51
N ALA A 467 -27.96 -8.31 1.76
CA ALA A 467 -27.51 -9.49 1.03
C ALA A 467 -27.13 -10.61 2.01
N GLY A 468 -27.41 -11.85 1.67
CA GLY A 468 -27.09 -12.99 2.53
C GLY A 468 -27.96 -14.21 2.26
N THR A 469 -27.85 -15.18 3.14
CA THR A 469 -28.65 -16.41 3.09
C THR A 469 -30.01 -16.19 3.72
N TYR A 470 -31.06 -16.58 3.00
CA TYR A 470 -32.44 -16.61 3.46
C TYR A 470 -32.96 -18.03 3.32
N ASN A 471 -33.94 -18.42 4.13
CA ASN A 471 -34.56 -19.73 4.05
C ASN A 471 -35.97 -19.62 3.50
N LEU A 472 -36.28 -20.44 2.49
CA LEU A 472 -37.60 -20.54 1.88
C LEU A 472 -38.33 -21.77 2.43
N VAL A 473 -39.61 -21.60 2.75
CA VAL A 473 -40.53 -22.67 3.12
C VAL A 473 -41.83 -22.48 2.34
N TRP A 474 -42.37 -23.55 1.77
CA TRP A 474 -43.70 -23.52 1.16
C TRP A 474 -44.67 -24.33 1.99
N ARG A 475 -45.88 -23.81 2.20
CA ARG A 475 -47.00 -24.63 2.66
C ARG A 475 -47.73 -25.20 1.45
N TYR A 476 -48.05 -26.48 1.53
CA TYR A 476 -48.59 -27.22 0.40
C TYR A 476 -49.46 -28.40 0.85
N ALA A 477 -50.26 -28.92 -0.09
CA ALA A 477 -50.91 -30.22 0.01
C ALA A 477 -50.56 -31.06 -1.24
N ASN A 478 -50.31 -32.36 -1.08
CA ASN A 478 -49.96 -33.25 -2.19
C ASN A 478 -50.54 -34.65 -1.96
N ALA A 479 -51.76 -34.92 -2.44
CA ALA A 479 -52.34 -36.26 -2.39
C ALA A 479 -52.30 -36.98 -3.75
N GLY A 480 -51.34 -36.61 -4.60
CA GLY A 480 -51.15 -37.24 -5.91
C GLY A 480 -50.70 -38.70 -5.82
N SER A 481 -50.56 -39.35 -6.98
CA SER A 481 -50.21 -40.77 -7.07
C SER A 481 -48.76 -41.10 -6.66
N GLN A 482 -47.85 -40.12 -6.68
CA GLN A 482 -46.43 -40.28 -6.36
C GLN A 482 -46.13 -40.11 -4.87
N SER A 483 -45.03 -40.70 -4.37
CA SER A 483 -44.59 -40.54 -2.97
C SER A 483 -44.10 -39.13 -2.65
N ALA A 484 -43.63 -38.38 -3.65
CA ALA A 484 -43.33 -36.96 -3.60
C ALA A 484 -43.38 -36.36 -5.01
N THR A 485 -43.59 -35.05 -5.12
CA THR A 485 -43.37 -34.29 -6.35
C THR A 485 -42.20 -33.34 -6.16
N THR A 486 -41.55 -32.90 -7.24
CA THR A 486 -40.39 -31.99 -7.15
C THR A 486 -40.50 -30.81 -8.09
N ALA A 487 -39.91 -29.69 -7.70
CA ALA A 487 -39.82 -28.47 -8.49
C ALA A 487 -38.44 -27.82 -8.33
N ARG A 488 -38.00 -27.06 -9.32
CA ARG A 488 -36.78 -26.26 -9.25
C ARG A 488 -37.08 -24.86 -8.74
N VAL A 489 -36.09 -24.23 -8.10
CA VAL A 489 -36.17 -22.85 -7.63
C VAL A 489 -35.21 -21.98 -8.41
N LEU A 490 -35.72 -20.86 -8.93
CA LEU A 490 -34.92 -19.82 -9.54
C LEU A 490 -34.96 -18.53 -8.72
N VAL A 491 -33.81 -17.90 -8.49
CA VAL A 491 -33.71 -16.55 -7.90
C VAL A 491 -33.17 -15.62 -8.97
N ASN A 492 -33.91 -14.55 -9.26
CA ASN A 492 -33.60 -13.58 -10.31
C ASN A 492 -33.38 -14.26 -11.69
N GLY A 493 -34.08 -15.38 -11.95
CA GLY A 493 -33.94 -16.19 -13.16
C GLY A 493 -32.67 -17.05 -13.22
N VAL A 494 -31.94 -17.19 -12.11
CA VAL A 494 -30.82 -18.14 -11.95
C VAL A 494 -31.34 -19.37 -11.20
N LEU A 495 -31.06 -20.57 -11.70
CA LEU A 495 -31.33 -21.81 -10.98
C LEU A 495 -30.52 -21.86 -9.68
N VAL A 496 -31.19 -21.91 -8.52
CA VAL A 496 -30.54 -22.01 -7.20
C VAL A 496 -30.73 -23.37 -6.53
N ASN A 497 -31.83 -24.06 -6.85
CA ASN A 497 -32.06 -25.43 -6.39
C ASN A 497 -32.73 -26.24 -7.51
N GLY A 498 -32.15 -27.39 -7.85
CA GLY A 498 -32.64 -28.25 -8.93
C GLY A 498 -33.87 -29.09 -8.58
N ALA A 499 -34.12 -29.37 -7.30
CA ALA A 499 -35.19 -30.26 -6.85
C ALA A 499 -35.56 -30.03 -5.37
N VAL A 500 -36.54 -29.16 -5.13
CA VAL A 500 -37.27 -29.07 -3.85
C VAL A 500 -38.34 -30.16 -3.83
N SER A 501 -38.38 -30.94 -2.74
CA SER A 501 -39.30 -32.06 -2.57
C SER A 501 -40.58 -31.65 -1.85
N PHE A 502 -41.71 -32.13 -2.37
CA PHE A 502 -43.05 -31.99 -1.80
C PHE A 502 -43.62 -33.40 -1.54
N PRO A 503 -43.28 -34.04 -0.40
CA PRO A 503 -43.80 -35.36 -0.02
C PRO A 503 -45.32 -35.50 -0.05
N LYS A 504 -45.81 -36.73 -0.24
CA LYS A 504 -47.24 -37.02 -0.22
C LYS A 504 -47.86 -36.72 1.15
N THR A 505 -48.95 -35.95 1.16
CA THR A 505 -49.83 -35.72 2.31
C THR A 505 -50.99 -36.72 2.31
N ALA A 506 -51.69 -36.85 3.45
CA ALA A 506 -52.76 -37.83 3.60
C ALA A 506 -53.96 -37.57 2.66
N THR A 507 -54.35 -36.30 2.50
CA THR A 507 -55.44 -35.86 1.61
C THR A 507 -55.10 -34.51 1.00
N TRP A 508 -55.85 -34.09 -0.04
CA TRP A 508 -55.71 -32.75 -0.62
C TRP A 508 -56.16 -31.61 0.31
N SER A 509 -56.85 -31.92 1.42
CA SER A 509 -57.17 -30.97 2.50
C SER A 509 -56.17 -31.03 3.67
N THR A 510 -55.10 -31.83 3.55
CA THR A 510 -54.04 -31.95 4.56
C THR A 510 -52.84 -31.10 4.14
N TRP A 511 -52.62 -30.00 4.84
CA TRP A 511 -51.59 -29.01 4.53
C TRP A 511 -50.38 -29.14 5.46
N THR A 512 -49.18 -29.10 4.91
CA THR A 512 -47.90 -29.16 5.64
C THR A 512 -46.89 -28.22 5.01
N THR A 513 -45.70 -28.10 5.58
CA THR A 513 -44.60 -27.29 5.04
C THR A 513 -43.45 -28.14 4.49
N THR A 514 -42.72 -27.59 3.52
CA THR A 514 -41.45 -28.18 3.08
C THR A 514 -40.38 -28.02 4.16
N ALA A 515 -39.26 -28.73 4.01
CA ALA A 515 -38.03 -28.36 4.72
C ALA A 515 -37.57 -26.95 4.30
N GLN A 516 -36.75 -26.31 5.15
CA GLN A 516 -36.13 -25.02 4.83
C GLN A 516 -35.14 -25.17 3.67
N ILE A 517 -35.31 -24.34 2.64
CA ILE A 517 -34.43 -24.30 1.48
C ILE A 517 -33.60 -23.03 1.52
N PRO A 518 -32.28 -23.12 1.80
CA PRO A 518 -31.41 -21.94 1.82
C PRO A 518 -31.21 -21.40 0.40
N VAL A 519 -31.35 -20.08 0.25
CA VAL A 519 -31.06 -19.35 -0.99
C VAL A 519 -30.27 -18.09 -0.65
N THR A 520 -29.40 -17.66 -1.56
CA THR A 520 -28.74 -16.36 -1.44
C THR A 520 -29.59 -15.30 -2.12
N LEU A 521 -30.00 -14.29 -1.36
CA LEU A 521 -30.64 -13.09 -1.89
C LEU A 521 -29.64 -11.94 -1.83
N VAL A 522 -29.75 -11.01 -2.77
CA VAL A 522 -29.01 -9.75 -2.69
C VAL A 522 -29.83 -8.70 -1.95
N ALA A 523 -29.19 -7.65 -1.44
CA ALA A 523 -29.92 -6.54 -0.81
C ALA A 523 -30.88 -5.88 -1.81
N GLY A 524 -32.07 -5.51 -1.35
CA GLY A 524 -33.15 -4.98 -2.17
C GLY A 524 -34.01 -6.07 -2.83
N ALA A 525 -34.70 -5.73 -3.93
CA ALA A 525 -35.71 -6.60 -4.54
C ALA A 525 -35.11 -7.87 -5.19
N ASN A 526 -35.77 -9.00 -5.05
CA ASN A 526 -35.42 -10.29 -5.64
C ASN A 526 -36.71 -10.94 -6.20
N LYS A 527 -36.59 -11.69 -7.30
CA LYS A 527 -37.66 -12.55 -7.84
C LYS A 527 -37.36 -14.00 -7.53
N ILE A 528 -38.26 -14.65 -6.80
CA ILE A 528 -38.17 -16.08 -6.48
C ILE A 528 -39.22 -16.81 -7.32
N ARG A 529 -38.83 -17.84 -8.07
CA ARG A 529 -39.73 -18.66 -8.89
C ARG A 529 -39.61 -20.13 -8.51
N LEU A 530 -40.73 -20.73 -8.12
CA LEU A 530 -40.88 -22.19 -8.00
C LEU A 530 -41.43 -22.72 -9.33
N GLU A 531 -40.79 -23.72 -9.93
CA GLU A 531 -41.14 -24.19 -11.27
C GLU A 531 -41.12 -25.72 -11.41
N THR A 532 -42.18 -26.29 -11.98
CA THR A 532 -42.28 -27.73 -12.26
C THR A 532 -41.29 -28.16 -13.33
N THR A 533 -40.71 -29.35 -13.17
CA THR A 533 -39.71 -29.90 -14.11
C THR A 533 -40.27 -30.99 -15.01
N THR A 534 -41.42 -31.58 -14.68
CA THR A 534 -42.07 -32.66 -15.43
C THR A 534 -43.55 -32.35 -15.66
N ALA A 535 -44.15 -33.00 -16.67
CA ALA A 535 -45.58 -32.92 -16.94
C ALA A 535 -46.35 -33.97 -16.12
N ALA A 536 -46.26 -33.88 -14.80
CA ALA A 536 -46.98 -34.73 -13.86
C ALA A 536 -47.84 -33.88 -12.91
N GLU A 537 -48.78 -34.53 -12.22
CA GLU A 537 -49.52 -33.90 -11.11
C GLU A 537 -48.54 -33.38 -10.05
N PHE A 538 -48.75 -32.13 -9.60
CA PHE A 538 -47.87 -31.42 -8.68
C PHE A 538 -48.62 -31.02 -7.40
N ALA A 539 -47.88 -30.68 -6.35
CA ALA A 539 -48.45 -30.18 -5.10
C ALA A 539 -49.25 -28.87 -5.30
N ASN A 540 -50.35 -28.73 -4.56
CA ASN A 540 -51.06 -27.46 -4.43
C ASN A 540 -50.28 -26.55 -3.48
N ILE A 541 -49.95 -25.33 -3.91
CA ILE A 541 -49.14 -24.38 -3.14
C ILE A 541 -50.03 -23.30 -2.54
N ASP A 542 -49.94 -23.15 -1.21
CA ASP A 542 -50.69 -22.16 -0.43
C ASP A 542 -49.89 -20.84 -0.38
N TRP A 543 -48.89 -20.77 0.50
CA TRP A 543 -48.00 -19.62 0.63
C TRP A 543 -46.52 -20.00 0.62
N ILE A 544 -45.68 -18.97 0.47
CA ILE A 544 -44.24 -19.02 0.73
C ILE A 544 -43.90 -18.21 1.98
N GLU A 545 -42.97 -18.72 2.77
CA GLU A 545 -42.36 -18.03 3.90
C GLU A 545 -40.85 -17.87 3.65
N ILE A 546 -40.34 -16.69 3.94
CA ILE A 546 -38.95 -16.28 3.77
C ILE A 546 -38.45 -15.76 5.11
N SER A 547 -37.45 -16.41 5.68
CA SER A 547 -36.79 -15.94 6.91
C SER A 547 -35.37 -15.46 6.62
N GLY A 548 -34.98 -14.34 7.23
CA GLY A 548 -33.63 -13.78 7.08
C GLY A 548 -33.53 -12.30 7.46
N ASN A 549 -32.63 -11.56 6.83
CA ASN A 549 -32.34 -10.16 7.19
C ASN A 549 -33.46 -9.20 6.74
N ASN A 550 -34.51 -9.11 7.55
CA ASN A 550 -35.64 -8.21 7.35
C ASN A 550 -36.32 -8.30 5.96
N PRO A 551 -36.76 -9.49 5.52
CA PRO A 551 -37.49 -9.61 4.26
C PRO A 551 -38.83 -8.85 4.30
N THR A 552 -39.15 -8.15 3.22
CA THR A 552 -40.44 -7.45 3.01
C THR A 552 -41.00 -7.74 1.61
N GLU A 553 -42.31 -7.58 1.39
CA GLU A 553 -42.86 -7.68 0.03
C GLU A 553 -42.24 -6.62 -0.89
N ALA A 554 -41.80 -7.01 -2.08
CA ALA A 554 -41.35 -6.06 -3.11
C ALA A 554 -42.41 -5.92 -4.21
N SER A 555 -42.34 -4.81 -4.95
CA SER A 555 -43.12 -4.64 -6.18
C SER A 555 -42.72 -5.70 -7.22
N CYS A 556 -43.69 -6.29 -7.89
CA CYS A 556 -43.48 -7.27 -8.96
C CYS A 556 -42.83 -6.67 -10.22
N SER A 557 -42.93 -5.35 -10.38
CA SER A 557 -42.23 -4.58 -11.41
C SER A 557 -40.86 -4.08 -10.96
N ALA A 558 -40.48 -4.27 -9.69
CA ALA A 558 -39.17 -3.84 -9.19
C ALA A 558 -38.05 -4.53 -9.98
N ALA A 559 -37.05 -3.74 -10.37
CA ALA A 559 -35.80 -4.27 -10.87
C ALA A 559 -35.16 -5.12 -9.77
N THR A 560 -34.86 -6.37 -10.09
CA THR A 560 -34.19 -7.27 -9.15
C THR A 560 -32.77 -6.78 -8.89
N GLY A 561 -32.39 -6.64 -7.62
CA GLY A 561 -31.04 -6.41 -7.19
C GLY A 561 -30.10 -7.38 -7.89
N ALA A 562 -29.04 -6.82 -8.47
CA ALA A 562 -27.92 -7.49 -9.11
C ALA A 562 -28.25 -8.70 -10.00
N ARG A 563 -28.89 -8.44 -11.15
CA ARG A 563 -28.43 -9.00 -12.43
C ARG A 563 -28.23 -7.87 -13.43
N MET A 564 -26.97 -7.59 -13.70
CA MET A 564 -26.52 -6.65 -14.73
C MET A 564 -26.97 -7.13 -16.12
N GLU A 565 -27.98 -6.46 -16.66
CA GLU A 565 -27.89 -5.90 -18.00
C GLU A 565 -28.50 -4.49 -17.92
N THR A 566 -27.78 -3.57 -17.27
CA THR A 566 -28.19 -2.16 -17.22
C THR A 566 -27.26 -1.35 -18.10
N LEU A 567 -27.85 -0.82 -19.16
CA LEU A 567 -27.35 0.32 -19.91
C LEU A 567 -27.01 1.44 -18.92
N VAL A 568 -25.74 1.82 -18.76
CA VAL A 568 -25.41 3.02 -18.01
C VAL A 568 -25.81 4.22 -18.86
N THR A 569 -26.92 4.87 -18.55
CA THR A 569 -27.29 6.15 -19.17
C THR A 569 -26.49 7.27 -18.49
N GLY A 570 -25.90 8.16 -19.29
CA GLY A 570 -25.14 9.32 -18.81
C GLY A 570 -23.61 9.24 -18.91
N VAL A 571 -23.04 8.12 -19.40
CA VAL A 571 -21.61 8.03 -19.74
C VAL A 571 -21.47 7.84 -21.24
N ASN A 572 -20.68 8.69 -21.91
CA ASN A 572 -20.39 8.55 -23.34
C ASN A 572 -19.74 7.18 -23.60
N PRO A 573 -20.36 6.27 -24.37
CA PRO A 573 -19.80 4.94 -24.62
C PRO A 573 -18.42 4.97 -25.29
N ALA A 574 -18.09 6.06 -25.99
CA ALA A 574 -16.77 6.26 -26.60
C ALA A 574 -15.63 6.44 -25.58
N GLU A 575 -15.96 6.84 -24.34
CA GLU A 575 -14.97 7.13 -23.29
C GLU A 575 -14.71 5.94 -22.36
N VAL A 576 -15.52 4.88 -22.44
CA VAL A 576 -15.38 3.70 -21.56
C VAL A 576 -14.34 2.74 -22.14
N LYS A 577 -13.08 2.89 -21.68
CA LYS A 577 -12.02 1.91 -21.94
C LYS A 577 -12.37 0.56 -21.31
N PRO A 578 -12.24 -0.56 -22.05
CA PRO A 578 -12.50 -1.88 -21.48
C PRO A 578 -11.60 -2.20 -20.28
N MET A 579 -12.18 -2.75 -19.21
CA MET A 579 -11.45 -3.11 -17.99
C MET A 579 -12.07 -4.33 -17.30
N VAL A 580 -11.28 -5.06 -16.51
CA VAL A 580 -11.73 -6.20 -15.71
C VAL A 580 -11.44 -5.97 -14.23
N LEU A 581 -12.46 -6.12 -13.38
CA LEU A 581 -12.38 -5.80 -11.94
C LEU A 581 -13.13 -6.83 -11.07
N PRO A 582 -12.58 -7.28 -9.93
CA PRO A 582 -11.21 -7.03 -9.49
C PRO A 582 -10.21 -7.78 -10.38
N ASN A 583 -9.00 -7.22 -10.48
CA ASN A 583 -7.82 -7.85 -11.05
C ASN A 583 -6.61 -7.51 -10.17
N PRO A 584 -6.03 -8.46 -9.42
CA PRO A 584 -6.36 -9.90 -9.40
C PRO A 584 -7.74 -10.24 -8.83
N THR A 585 -8.25 -11.43 -9.13
CA THR A 585 -9.50 -11.99 -8.59
C THR A 585 -9.31 -13.32 -7.88
N THR A 586 -10.16 -13.60 -6.90
CA THR A 586 -10.27 -14.90 -6.22
C THR A 586 -11.46 -15.74 -6.72
N GLY A 587 -12.21 -15.32 -7.75
CA GLY A 587 -13.22 -16.21 -8.33
C GLY A 587 -14.13 -15.56 -9.37
N LEU A 588 -14.72 -14.41 -9.06
CA LEU A 588 -15.55 -13.65 -10.00
C LEU A 588 -14.89 -12.31 -10.33
N SER A 589 -14.95 -11.92 -11.59
CA SER A 589 -14.66 -10.54 -12.02
C SER A 589 -15.78 -9.99 -12.88
N THR A 590 -15.74 -8.70 -13.13
CA THR A 590 -16.64 -7.98 -14.03
C THR A 590 -15.81 -7.34 -15.14
N LEU A 591 -16.11 -7.72 -16.38
CA LEU A 591 -15.65 -7.02 -17.57
C LEU A 591 -16.57 -5.83 -17.83
N ARG A 592 -16.02 -4.61 -17.90
CA ARG A 592 -16.72 -3.40 -18.34
C ARG A 592 -16.24 -2.99 -19.73
N PHE A 593 -17.14 -2.60 -20.64
CA PHE A 593 -16.79 -2.03 -21.95
C PHE A 593 -17.91 -1.14 -22.51
N GLY A 594 -17.57 -0.22 -23.42
CA GLY A 594 -18.51 0.60 -24.17
C GLY A 594 -18.76 0.07 -25.59
N VAL A 595 -19.95 0.33 -26.12
CA VAL A 595 -20.37 0.05 -27.50
C VAL A 595 -20.99 1.35 -28.03
N THR A 596 -20.53 1.85 -29.18
CA THR A 596 -20.90 3.19 -29.67
C THR A 596 -21.97 3.17 -30.76
N THR A 597 -22.16 2.04 -31.43
CA THR A 597 -23.19 1.83 -32.46
C THR A 597 -23.91 0.51 -32.21
N ILE A 598 -25.01 0.22 -32.91
CA ILE A 598 -25.60 -1.13 -32.82
C ILE A 598 -24.66 -2.11 -33.54
N GLU A 599 -24.02 -3.02 -32.80
CA GLU A 599 -23.04 -3.94 -33.39
C GLU A 599 -22.95 -5.28 -32.63
N LYS A 600 -22.41 -6.29 -33.30
CA LYS A 600 -22.24 -7.62 -32.72
C LYS A 600 -20.96 -7.67 -31.88
N VAL A 601 -21.11 -7.95 -30.59
CA VAL A 601 -20.00 -8.12 -29.66
C VAL A 601 -19.83 -9.60 -29.32
N LYS A 602 -18.61 -10.11 -29.47
CA LYS A 602 -18.22 -11.43 -28.98
C LYS A 602 -17.11 -11.29 -27.95
N VAL A 603 -17.36 -11.80 -26.74
CA VAL A 603 -16.34 -11.83 -25.67
C VAL A 603 -15.96 -13.26 -25.38
N ASN A 604 -14.67 -13.55 -25.42
CA ASN A 604 -14.10 -14.86 -25.15
C ASN A 604 -13.08 -14.78 -24.01
N LEU A 605 -13.07 -15.80 -23.16
CA LEU A 605 -12.06 -16.04 -22.13
C LEU A 605 -11.10 -17.12 -22.62
N TYR A 606 -9.80 -16.86 -22.53
CA TYR A 606 -8.72 -17.75 -22.96
C TYR A 606 -7.74 -18.03 -21.81
N ALA A 607 -7.18 -19.23 -21.80
CA ALA A 607 -6.01 -19.55 -20.99
C ALA A 607 -4.73 -18.97 -21.60
N THR A 608 -3.61 -19.00 -20.85
CA THR A 608 -2.31 -18.47 -21.29
C THR A 608 -1.74 -19.18 -22.52
N ASP A 609 -2.12 -20.42 -22.76
CA ASP A 609 -1.74 -21.23 -23.92
C ASP A 609 -2.56 -20.90 -25.18
N GLY A 610 -3.50 -19.95 -25.11
CA GLY A 610 -4.37 -19.58 -26.22
C GLY A 610 -5.58 -20.50 -26.40
N ARG A 611 -5.82 -21.46 -25.49
CA ARG A 611 -7.03 -22.29 -25.51
C ARG A 611 -8.26 -21.50 -25.09
N LEU A 612 -9.33 -21.58 -25.87
CA LEU A 612 -10.62 -20.98 -25.53
C LEU A 612 -11.23 -21.72 -24.33
N ILE A 613 -11.52 -20.97 -23.26
CA ILE A 613 -12.20 -21.48 -22.07
C ILE A 613 -13.71 -21.35 -22.23
N LYS A 614 -14.19 -20.14 -22.52
CA LYS A 614 -15.63 -19.86 -22.60
C LYS A 614 -15.91 -18.63 -23.46
N THR A 615 -16.98 -18.65 -24.22
CA THR A 615 -17.57 -17.44 -24.82
C THR A 615 -18.55 -16.84 -23.81
N LEU A 616 -18.24 -15.65 -23.29
CA LEU A 616 -19.03 -14.95 -22.27
C LEU A 616 -20.25 -14.24 -22.88
N THR A 617 -20.11 -13.72 -24.10
CA THR A 617 -21.22 -13.20 -24.89
C THR A 617 -20.92 -13.32 -26.38
N ASN A 618 -21.98 -13.39 -27.19
CA ASN A 618 -21.93 -13.38 -28.65
C ASN A 618 -23.28 -12.93 -29.19
N LYS A 619 -23.59 -11.63 -29.06
CA LYS A 619 -24.86 -11.06 -29.47
C LYS A 619 -24.72 -9.62 -29.95
N THR A 620 -25.78 -9.08 -30.54
CA THR A 620 -25.86 -7.67 -30.91
C THR A 620 -26.14 -6.82 -29.68
N TYR A 621 -25.35 -5.77 -29.49
CA TYR A 621 -25.49 -4.76 -28.44
C TYR A 621 -25.95 -3.45 -29.06
N ALA A 622 -26.78 -2.69 -28.33
CA ALA A 622 -27.10 -1.31 -28.68
C ALA A 622 -25.96 -0.37 -28.24
N PRO A 623 -25.94 0.90 -28.66
CA PRO A 623 -25.02 1.88 -28.09
C PRO A 623 -25.22 1.98 -26.58
N GLY A 624 -24.15 1.84 -25.81
CA GLY A 624 -24.22 1.81 -24.35
C GLY A 624 -22.95 1.33 -23.66
N THR A 625 -22.94 1.43 -22.35
CA THR A 625 -21.92 0.80 -21.51
C THR A 625 -22.45 -0.50 -20.93
N TYR A 626 -21.63 -1.55 -20.98
CA TYR A 626 -21.99 -2.90 -20.58
C TYR A 626 -21.01 -3.45 -19.55
N ASN A 627 -21.54 -4.28 -18.65
CA ASN A 627 -20.78 -5.04 -17.67
C ASN A 627 -21.14 -6.52 -17.80
N ILE A 628 -20.14 -7.39 -17.95
CA ILE A 628 -20.29 -8.83 -18.11
C ILE A 628 -19.53 -9.54 -16.99
N PRO A 629 -20.17 -10.45 -16.24
CA PRO A 629 -19.45 -11.26 -15.27
C PRO A 629 -18.50 -12.26 -15.96
N VAL A 630 -17.33 -12.42 -15.38
CA VAL A 630 -16.34 -13.42 -15.75
C VAL A 630 -16.19 -14.37 -14.56
N ASP A 631 -16.59 -15.61 -14.78
CA ASP A 631 -16.58 -16.66 -13.75
C ASP A 631 -15.38 -17.58 -13.97
N TYR A 632 -14.53 -17.67 -12.94
CA TYR A 632 -13.33 -18.50 -12.91
C TYR A 632 -13.52 -19.78 -12.11
N THR A 633 -14.74 -20.08 -11.64
CA THR A 633 -15.02 -21.29 -10.87
C THR A 633 -14.64 -22.54 -11.65
N GLY A 634 -13.81 -23.39 -11.03
CA GLY A 634 -13.31 -24.63 -11.64
C GLY A 634 -12.13 -24.46 -12.60
N LEU A 635 -11.57 -23.25 -12.74
CA LEU A 635 -10.34 -23.01 -13.49
C LEU A 635 -9.09 -23.11 -12.59
N GLN A 636 -7.91 -23.33 -13.17
CA GLN A 636 -6.65 -23.35 -12.42
C GLN A 636 -6.16 -21.93 -12.11
N LYS A 637 -5.41 -21.76 -11.02
CA LYS A 637 -4.77 -20.47 -10.72
C LYS A 637 -3.87 -20.05 -11.87
N GLY A 638 -3.91 -18.79 -12.26
CA GLY A 638 -3.09 -18.29 -13.36
C GLY A 638 -3.63 -17.05 -14.05
N VAL A 639 -2.97 -16.68 -15.14
CA VAL A 639 -3.37 -15.53 -15.96
C VAL A 639 -4.36 -15.98 -17.01
N TYR A 640 -5.41 -15.18 -17.21
CA TYR A 640 -6.41 -15.40 -18.24
C TYR A 640 -6.55 -14.15 -19.11
N PHE A 641 -6.83 -14.37 -20.39
CA PHE A 641 -7.01 -13.30 -21.36
C PHE A 641 -8.46 -13.20 -21.79
N ILE A 642 -9.00 -11.98 -21.74
CA ILE A 642 -10.34 -11.67 -22.21
C ILE A 642 -10.21 -10.93 -23.53
N PHE A 643 -10.84 -11.49 -24.56
CA PHE A 643 -10.85 -10.95 -25.91
C PHE A 643 -12.24 -10.41 -26.23
N ILE A 644 -12.32 -9.11 -26.50
CA ILE A 644 -13.55 -8.42 -26.90
C ILE A 644 -13.44 -8.15 -28.39
N HIS A 645 -14.32 -8.77 -29.17
CA HIS A 645 -14.48 -8.53 -30.59
C HIS A 645 -15.70 -7.65 -30.78
N ASN A 646 -15.49 -6.45 -31.32
CA ASN A 646 -16.55 -5.48 -31.57
C ASN A 646 -16.43 -4.95 -33.01
N GLY A 647 -17.22 -5.51 -33.93
CA GLY A 647 -17.02 -5.30 -35.36
C GLY A 647 -15.61 -5.72 -35.82
N ASN A 648 -14.85 -4.79 -36.40
CA ASN A 648 -13.44 -4.99 -36.81
C ASN A 648 -12.42 -4.77 -35.67
N SER A 649 -12.86 -4.30 -34.51
CA SER A 649 -11.99 -3.98 -33.38
C SER A 649 -11.81 -5.18 -32.46
N LYS A 650 -10.58 -5.36 -31.96
CA LYS A 650 -10.22 -6.43 -31.02
C LYS A 650 -9.47 -5.84 -29.83
N THR A 651 -10.04 -5.96 -28.64
CA THR A 651 -9.39 -5.56 -27.38
C THR A 651 -9.00 -6.79 -26.57
N VAL A 652 -7.80 -6.79 -26.01
CA VAL A 652 -7.29 -7.87 -25.15
C VAL A 652 -7.06 -7.31 -23.76
N LEU A 653 -7.63 -7.97 -22.76
CA LEU A 653 -7.45 -7.64 -21.35
C LEU A 653 -6.85 -8.83 -20.62
N GLN A 654 -5.98 -8.54 -19.66
CA GLN A 654 -5.42 -9.54 -18.76
C GLN A 654 -6.20 -9.52 -17.45
N ASN A 655 -6.50 -10.71 -16.91
CA ASN A 655 -6.98 -10.86 -15.53
C ASN A 655 -6.21 -11.97 -14.83
N THR A 656 -5.74 -11.72 -13.61
CA THR A 656 -5.00 -12.70 -12.81
C THR A 656 -5.94 -13.37 -11.82
N PHE A 657 -6.13 -14.68 -11.91
CA PHE A 657 -6.88 -15.49 -10.95
C PHE A 657 -5.91 -16.16 -9.97
N VAL A 658 -6.05 -15.86 -8.68
CA VAL A 658 -5.03 -16.19 -7.65
C VAL A 658 -5.51 -17.16 -6.57
N HIS A 659 -6.73 -17.71 -6.65
CA HIS A 659 -7.32 -18.42 -5.50
C HIS A 659 -6.64 -19.72 -5.16
#